data_AF-A0AAV9T412-F1
#
_entry.id   AF-A0AAV9T412-F1
#
_cell.length_a   1.000
_cell.length_b   1.000
_cell.length_c   1.000
_cell.angle_alpha   90.00
_cell.angle_beta   90.00
_cell.angle_gamma   90.00
#
_symmetry.space_group_name_H-M   'P 1'
#
loop_
_entity.id
_entity.type
_entity.pdbx_description
1 polymer ?
#
loop_
_entity_poly.entity_id
_entity_poly.type
_entity_poly.pdbx_seq_one_letter_code
_entity_poly.pdbx_strand_id
1 'polypeptide(L)'
;MGNVDYSTICPPLPPPSTPPLRPRRSRLGTDLAIIGVLVLLSFGNIYLHAPQILGLERHKSHSQSNDSPFGLFPLPKDPFRLIPCTNASVPPPLDDPHPEQTWAGLFDPDPSHWSWGNKTVSVERAATDPYSDRGIYLCGYLEVPLDYTNKSDDRIVRLAITKYQVSGLARVGAPVDSYKNPSPGGKSQRTIVVEPGGPGGSGTSYVWRVSEQVSERLSNGTFDVLGWDPRGVNITQPAVACFPYDVDRDHWSLITGQYLEVSDPKRQLNIADAMNDALFNACWETHGDLGRFVGTGMVARDLEEIRKALGEDELTGYLVSYGTGIGQTYANLFPDSVGRMILDGTEYVRDHRLLGGFGWTALDNATDAWHDGFLGECINAGPDHCALAEPRDGTEPVTLKQLDRRLRSFLSSLVDRPIAGYTQESGPSLVTYSVLTAAIYSAMYNAQTWPALARMLSDLEQGNSTLAAAFLENAAWGYDPALPATPNKRPSSDELGFLVICGDSYDAPLPPDGLDWWGSLWANMTATSWLSGNSRFYDVFPCQHFTKYWPEPAGVYRGGLDHALRNPVLLIAETHDPATPLRNGRRLLAEMGRDNARLIAHHGYGHSSRDTSRCTDAIVRAYILDGTLPDEAETACYADEKPYLYGVKDGAVKDMAVGGLDPVGVWREHLREMEFMK
;
A
#
# COMPACT_ATOMS: atom_id res chain seq x y z
N MET A 1 71.55 -18.03 22.19
CA MET A 1 71.90 -16.74 21.56
C MET A 1 70.65 -16.27 20.83
N GLY A 2 69.98 -15.17 21.21
CA GLY A 2 70.16 -14.30 22.37
C GLY A 2 68.91 -13.42 22.57
N ASN A 3 68.75 -12.78 23.73
CA ASN A 3 67.62 -11.91 24.05
C ASN A 3 67.87 -10.47 23.56
N VAL A 4 66.82 -9.77 23.14
CA VAL A 4 66.66 -8.30 23.20
C VAL A 4 65.19 -8.00 23.52
N ASP A 5 64.90 -6.91 24.22
CA ASP A 5 63.56 -6.59 24.75
C ASP A 5 63.28 -5.07 24.78
N TYR A 6 61.99 -4.71 24.82
CA TYR A 6 61.32 -3.41 25.03
C TYR A 6 61.71 -2.10 24.28
N SER A 7 60.64 -1.40 23.83
CA SER A 7 60.53 0.05 23.58
C SER A 7 61.31 0.62 22.36
N THR A 8 60.94 1.72 21.69
CA THR A 8 59.98 2.82 21.95
C THR A 8 59.52 3.38 20.57
N ILE A 9 58.25 3.76 20.30
CA ILE A 9 57.68 5.13 20.34
C ILE A 9 56.25 5.07 19.76
N CYS A 10 55.30 5.83 20.32
CA CYS A 10 54.05 6.24 19.64
C CYS A 10 53.87 7.76 19.84
N PRO A 11 53.50 8.54 18.79
CA PRO A 11 53.11 9.94 18.96
C PRO A 11 51.67 10.05 19.51
N PRO A 12 51.34 11.10 20.28
CA PRO A 12 50.00 11.30 20.84
C PRO A 12 49.00 11.85 19.81
N LEU A 13 47.71 11.55 20.03
CA LEU A 13 46.60 12.13 19.27
C LEU A 13 46.36 13.62 19.65
N PRO A 14 45.93 14.48 18.71
CA PRO A 14 45.51 15.84 19.01
C PRO A 14 44.12 15.89 19.69
N PRO A 15 43.82 16.93 20.49
CA PRO A 15 42.51 17.12 21.13
C PRO A 15 41.42 17.56 20.13
N PRO A 16 40.13 17.36 20.45
CA PRO A 16 39.01 17.63 19.54
C PRO A 16 38.78 19.13 19.30
N SER A 17 38.44 19.48 18.06
CA SER A 17 38.08 20.84 17.64
C SER A 17 36.59 21.16 17.90
N THR A 18 36.31 22.41 18.25
CA THR A 18 34.96 22.93 18.53
C THR A 18 34.06 23.07 17.28
N PRO A 19 32.72 23.07 17.44
CA PRO A 19 31.77 23.04 16.32
C PRO A 19 31.70 24.36 15.52
N PRO A 20 31.26 24.30 14.24
CA PRO A 20 31.18 25.47 13.36
C PRO A 20 30.06 26.45 13.75
N LEU A 21 30.32 27.75 13.57
CA LEU A 21 29.37 28.83 13.84
C LEU A 21 28.43 29.08 12.65
N ARG A 22 27.15 29.39 12.94
CA ARG A 22 26.15 29.79 11.95
C ARG A 22 26.60 31.03 11.15
N PRO A 23 26.43 31.07 9.81
CA PRO A 23 26.69 32.28 9.03
C PRO A 23 25.68 33.38 9.36
N ARG A 24 26.18 34.58 9.70
CA ARG A 24 25.34 35.79 9.85
C ARG A 24 25.07 36.43 8.49
N ARG A 25 23.83 36.87 8.26
CA ARG A 25 23.46 37.76 7.15
C ARG A 25 24.28 39.05 7.19
N SER A 26 24.85 39.46 6.06
CA SER A 26 25.40 40.80 5.83
C SER A 26 24.52 41.57 4.83
N ARG A 27 24.16 42.82 5.18
CA ARG A 27 23.49 43.78 4.28
C ARG A 27 24.42 44.96 4.00
N LEU A 28 24.90 45.06 2.76
CA LEU A 28 25.24 46.28 2.02
C LEU A 28 24.85 45.96 0.56
N GLY A 29 24.29 46.83 -0.28
CA GLY A 29 24.31 48.30 -0.33
C GLY A 29 25.03 48.69 -1.64
N THR A 30 24.31 48.87 -2.76
CA THR A 30 23.89 50.20 -3.29
C THR A 30 25.09 51.16 -3.44
N ASP A 31 25.52 51.62 -4.63
CA ASP A 31 24.72 52.13 -5.76
C ASP A 31 25.51 52.21 -7.11
N LEU A 32 24.84 52.73 -8.16
CA LEU A 32 25.33 53.18 -9.49
C LEU A 32 25.68 52.04 -10.48
N ALA A 33 25.03 51.84 -11.64
CA ALA A 33 24.46 52.74 -12.69
C ALA A 33 25.55 53.47 -13.52
N ILE A 34 25.41 53.78 -14.82
CA ILE A 34 24.24 53.98 -15.70
C ILE A 34 24.61 53.54 -17.16
N ILE A 35 23.63 53.18 -18.02
CA ILE A 35 23.39 53.69 -19.42
C ILE A 35 22.65 52.64 -20.29
N GLY A 36 21.64 53.08 -21.06
CA GLY A 36 21.10 52.36 -22.23
C GLY A 36 19.59 52.11 -22.20
N VAL A 37 18.78 52.98 -22.84
CA VAL A 37 17.31 52.98 -22.76
C VAL A 37 16.69 53.45 -24.09
N LEU A 38 15.74 52.68 -24.67
CA LEU A 38 14.88 53.00 -25.85
C LEU A 38 15.65 53.14 -27.22
N VAL A 39 15.08 52.99 -28.45
CA VAL A 39 13.69 52.75 -28.92
C VAL A 39 13.62 52.19 -30.38
N LEU A 40 12.53 51.48 -30.72
CA LEU A 40 11.88 51.17 -32.04
C LEU A 40 12.65 50.79 -33.34
N LEU A 41 12.24 49.61 -33.88
CA LEU A 41 11.78 49.28 -35.26
C LEU A 41 12.28 50.03 -36.53
N SER A 42 12.80 49.25 -37.51
CA SER A 42 12.54 49.26 -38.98
C SER A 42 13.51 48.27 -39.70
N PHE A 43 13.24 47.59 -40.83
CA PHE A 43 12.05 47.35 -41.69
C PHE A 43 11.68 45.82 -41.63
N GLY A 44 11.03 45.05 -42.52
CA GLY A 44 10.57 45.14 -43.93
C GLY A 44 11.66 44.68 -44.93
N ASN A 45 11.44 43.80 -45.93
CA ASN A 45 10.24 43.17 -46.54
C ASN A 45 10.50 41.64 -46.80
N ILE A 46 9.67 40.75 -47.38
CA ILE A 46 8.75 40.80 -48.54
C ILE A 46 7.62 39.73 -48.45
N TYR A 47 6.38 40.15 -48.76
CA TYR A 47 5.23 39.51 -49.46
C TYR A 47 5.11 37.97 -49.63
N LEU A 48 3.92 37.35 -49.82
CA LEU A 48 2.50 37.58 -49.44
C LEU A 48 1.65 36.48 -50.15
N HIS A 49 0.59 35.95 -49.52
CA HIS A 49 -0.77 35.81 -50.11
C HIS A 49 -1.73 35.01 -49.20
N ALA A 50 -2.98 35.47 -49.10
CA ALA A 50 -4.14 34.74 -48.55
C ALA A 50 -5.19 34.57 -49.67
N PRO A 51 -6.13 33.61 -49.54
CA PRO A 51 -7.47 33.95 -49.01
C PRO A 51 -8.07 32.79 -48.15
N GLN A 52 -9.28 32.80 -47.56
CA GLN A 52 -10.39 33.77 -47.47
C GLN A 52 -11.20 33.51 -46.18
N ILE A 53 -11.99 34.48 -45.69
CA ILE A 53 -12.90 34.32 -44.53
C ILE A 53 -14.36 34.38 -44.98
N LEU A 54 -15.22 33.51 -44.45
CA LEU A 54 -16.68 33.59 -44.49
C LEU A 54 -17.28 32.88 -43.26
N GLY A 55 -18.37 33.41 -42.68
CA GLY A 55 -19.19 32.70 -41.68
C GLY A 55 -18.97 33.04 -40.21
N LEU A 56 -19.09 34.31 -39.80
CA LEU A 56 -19.20 34.69 -38.38
C LEU A 56 -20.67 34.67 -37.92
N GLU A 57 -21.14 33.53 -37.39
CA GLU A 57 -22.38 33.52 -36.61
C GLU A 57 -22.14 34.03 -35.18
N ARG A 58 -23.04 34.89 -34.71
CA ARG A 58 -23.01 35.41 -33.33
C ARG A 58 -23.54 34.37 -32.34
N HIS A 59 -22.71 33.39 -31.98
CA HIS A 59 -22.89 32.74 -30.69
C HIS A 59 -22.74 33.79 -29.59
N LYS A 60 -23.77 33.92 -28.75
CA LYS A 60 -23.73 34.76 -27.57
C LYS A 60 -22.64 34.21 -26.64
N SER A 61 -21.77 35.07 -26.14
CA SER A 61 -20.97 34.73 -24.96
C SER A 61 -21.92 34.55 -23.78
N HIS A 62 -22.30 33.31 -23.49
CA HIS A 62 -22.66 32.98 -22.12
C HIS A 62 -21.43 33.27 -21.27
N SER A 63 -21.55 34.18 -20.32
CA SER A 63 -20.61 34.24 -19.20
C SER A 63 -20.72 32.89 -18.49
N GLN A 64 -19.67 32.07 -18.57
CA GLN A 64 -19.48 30.99 -17.61
C GLN A 64 -19.51 31.64 -16.22
N SER A 65 -20.36 31.14 -15.33
CA SER A 65 -20.28 31.51 -13.92
C SER A 65 -19.01 30.87 -13.36
N ASN A 66 -18.21 31.64 -12.63
CA ASN A 66 -17.17 31.06 -11.79
C ASN A 66 -17.78 30.26 -10.61
N ASP A 67 -19.09 30.41 -10.38
CA ASP A 67 -19.85 29.63 -9.42
C ASP A 67 -20.16 28.24 -9.98
N SER A 68 -19.70 27.20 -9.27
CA SER A 68 -20.00 25.81 -9.61
C SER A 68 -21.48 25.48 -9.38
N PRO A 69 -22.12 24.65 -10.22
CA PRO A 69 -23.51 24.25 -10.04
C PRO A 69 -23.79 23.46 -8.75
N PHE A 70 -22.76 22.96 -8.05
CA PHE A 70 -22.86 22.23 -6.79
C PHE A 70 -22.49 23.08 -5.56
N GLY A 71 -22.18 24.37 -5.73
CA GLY A 71 -21.84 25.30 -4.65
C GLY A 71 -20.33 25.51 -4.46
N LEU A 72 -19.94 26.02 -3.30
CA LEU A 72 -18.53 26.31 -2.97
C LEU A 72 -17.97 25.25 -2.03
N PHE A 73 -16.73 24.87 -2.26
CA PHE A 73 -15.95 23.96 -1.41
C PHE A 73 -14.63 24.64 -0.98
N PRO A 74 -14.04 24.26 0.17
CA PRO A 74 -14.56 23.32 1.16
C PRO A 74 -15.78 23.86 1.91
N LEU A 75 -16.62 22.95 2.41
CA LEU A 75 -17.84 23.33 3.12
C LEU A 75 -17.51 24.00 4.48
N PRO A 76 -18.22 25.06 4.90
CA PRO A 76 -17.92 25.74 6.16
C PRO A 76 -18.05 24.80 7.37
N LYS A 77 -16.95 24.67 8.13
CA LYS A 77 -16.80 23.77 9.30
C LYS A 77 -16.76 22.27 8.99
N ASP A 78 -16.52 21.87 7.74
CA ASP A 78 -16.11 20.49 7.45
C ASP A 78 -14.72 20.23 8.09
N PRO A 79 -14.59 19.28 9.04
CA PRO A 79 -13.31 18.99 9.69
C PRO A 79 -12.30 18.32 8.75
N PHE A 80 -12.75 17.69 7.66
CA PHE A 80 -11.89 17.14 6.61
C PHE A 80 -11.60 18.15 5.48
N ARG A 81 -12.27 19.31 5.52
CA ARG A 81 -12.16 20.38 4.53
C ARG A 81 -12.31 19.86 3.08
N LEU A 82 -13.30 19.01 2.80
CA LEU A 82 -13.40 18.28 1.53
C LEU A 82 -13.63 19.20 0.32
N ILE A 83 -12.92 18.92 -0.77
CA ILE A 83 -13.16 19.43 -2.12
C ILE A 83 -13.34 18.25 -3.10
N PRO A 84 -14.04 18.40 -4.23
CA PRO A 84 -14.02 17.40 -5.31
C PRO A 84 -12.59 17.13 -5.79
N CYS A 85 -12.19 15.86 -5.86
CA CYS A 85 -10.83 15.47 -6.22
C CYS A 85 -10.49 15.83 -7.68
N THR A 86 -9.37 16.51 -7.85
CA THR A 86 -8.66 16.69 -9.13
C THR A 86 -7.24 16.14 -9.02
N ASN A 87 -6.48 16.11 -10.12
CA ASN A 87 -5.06 15.74 -10.10
C ASN A 87 -4.15 16.73 -9.34
N ALA A 88 -4.69 17.85 -8.84
CA ALA A 88 -3.98 18.84 -8.04
C ALA A 88 -4.30 18.76 -6.53
N SER A 89 -5.24 17.90 -6.10
CA SER A 89 -5.77 17.85 -4.72
C SER A 89 -4.82 17.21 -3.69
N VAL A 90 -3.62 17.76 -3.50
CA VAL A 90 -2.63 17.32 -2.50
C VAL A 90 -2.66 18.24 -1.26
N PRO A 91 -2.72 17.71 -0.01
CA PRO A 91 -2.77 18.54 1.19
C PRO A 91 -1.59 19.53 1.29
N PRO A 92 -1.82 20.76 1.81
CA PRO A 92 -0.77 21.78 1.90
C PRO A 92 0.44 21.34 2.72
N PRO A 93 1.65 21.86 2.44
CA PRO A 93 2.83 21.67 3.29
C PRO A 93 2.62 22.18 4.73
N LEU A 94 3.33 21.62 5.70
CA LEU A 94 3.22 22.03 7.11
C LEU A 94 3.83 23.42 7.39
N ASP A 95 4.70 23.91 6.51
CA ASP A 95 5.30 25.26 6.57
C ASP A 95 4.50 26.32 5.79
N ASP A 96 3.37 25.95 5.17
CA ASP A 96 2.43 26.89 4.58
C ASP A 96 1.82 27.81 5.68
N PRO A 97 1.97 29.15 5.59
CA PRO A 97 1.40 30.07 6.57
C PRO A 97 -0.12 30.22 6.46
N HIS A 98 -0.74 29.82 5.35
CA HIS A 98 -2.15 30.04 5.02
C HIS A 98 -2.82 28.77 4.43
N PRO A 99 -2.70 27.59 5.06
CA PRO A 99 -3.05 26.30 4.45
C PRO A 99 -4.54 26.16 4.09
N GLU A 100 -5.44 26.80 4.84
CA GLU A 100 -6.87 26.85 4.48
C GLU A 100 -7.13 27.65 3.20
N GLN A 101 -6.35 28.70 2.93
CA GLN A 101 -6.49 29.54 1.73
C GLN A 101 -5.86 28.84 0.52
N THR A 102 -4.66 28.27 0.69
CA THR A 102 -3.99 27.46 -0.34
C THR A 102 -4.90 26.30 -0.77
N TRP A 103 -5.48 25.58 0.19
CA TRP A 103 -6.37 24.45 -0.07
C TRP A 103 -7.68 24.87 -0.74
N ALA A 104 -8.35 25.92 -0.26
CA ALA A 104 -9.55 26.46 -0.92
C ALA A 104 -9.24 26.96 -2.35
N GLY A 105 -8.00 27.39 -2.61
CA GLY A 105 -7.52 27.75 -3.95
C GLY A 105 -7.35 26.58 -4.92
N LEU A 106 -7.42 25.32 -4.46
CA LEU A 106 -7.41 24.11 -5.30
C LEU A 106 -8.82 23.67 -5.74
N PHE A 107 -9.88 24.34 -5.28
CA PHE A 107 -11.23 24.06 -5.74
C PHE A 107 -11.45 24.57 -7.17
N ASP A 108 -11.51 23.63 -8.13
CA ASP A 108 -11.95 23.91 -9.49
C ASP A 108 -13.48 24.00 -9.54
N PRO A 109 -14.09 25.10 -10.02
CA PRO A 109 -15.55 25.19 -10.12
C PRO A 109 -16.16 24.37 -11.26
N ASP A 110 -15.39 23.90 -12.25
CA ASP A 110 -15.91 23.12 -13.37
C ASP A 110 -16.01 21.62 -13.02
N PRO A 111 -17.24 21.05 -12.93
CA PRO A 111 -17.42 19.66 -12.57
C PRO A 111 -16.92 18.64 -13.61
N SER A 112 -16.49 19.08 -14.81
CA SER A 112 -15.86 18.19 -15.80
C SER A 112 -14.43 17.82 -15.46
N HIS A 113 -13.77 18.58 -14.56
CA HIS A 113 -12.42 18.28 -14.07
C HIS A 113 -12.40 17.40 -12.81
N TRP A 114 -13.56 17.11 -12.24
CA TRP A 114 -13.69 16.34 -11.00
C TRP A 114 -13.71 14.83 -11.24
N SER A 115 -13.25 14.11 -10.23
CA SER A 115 -13.22 12.64 -10.25
C SER A 115 -14.56 12.04 -9.84
N TRP A 116 -15.39 11.70 -10.84
CA TRP A 116 -16.70 11.07 -10.66
C TRP A 116 -16.64 9.55 -10.87
N GLY A 117 -17.21 8.80 -9.93
CA GLY A 117 -17.33 7.34 -10.00
C GLY A 117 -18.35 6.84 -11.02
N ASN A 118 -18.57 5.53 -11.10
CA ASN A 118 -19.47 4.94 -12.10
C ASN A 118 -20.94 5.37 -11.93
N LYS A 119 -21.74 5.15 -12.98
CA LYS A 119 -23.18 5.40 -12.95
C LYS A 119 -23.88 4.31 -12.16
N THR A 120 -24.64 4.71 -11.13
CA THR A 120 -25.32 3.80 -10.20
C THR A 120 -26.64 3.23 -10.75
N VAL A 121 -27.16 3.77 -11.85
CA VAL A 121 -28.44 3.29 -12.45
C VAL A 121 -28.38 3.22 -13.98
N SER A 122 -28.79 2.07 -14.53
CA SER A 122 -28.85 1.76 -15.97
C SER A 122 -30.15 2.25 -16.65
N VAL A 123 -30.47 3.54 -16.53
CA VAL A 123 -31.69 4.11 -17.16
C VAL A 123 -31.42 4.61 -18.58
N GLU A 124 -32.15 4.10 -19.57
CA GLU A 124 -32.08 4.55 -20.98
C GLU A 124 -32.57 5.99 -21.22
N ARG A 125 -33.12 6.65 -20.19
CA ARG A 125 -33.37 8.10 -20.23
C ARG A 125 -32.03 8.82 -20.22
N ALA A 126 -31.65 9.39 -21.35
CA ALA A 126 -30.51 10.28 -21.47
C ALA A 126 -30.62 11.42 -20.45
N ALA A 127 -29.92 11.27 -19.32
CA ALA A 127 -29.86 12.30 -18.29
C ALA A 127 -29.22 13.56 -18.91
N THR A 128 -29.92 14.69 -18.80
CA THR A 128 -29.44 15.99 -19.28
C THR A 128 -28.27 16.54 -18.44
N ASP A 129 -27.92 15.84 -17.37
CA ASP A 129 -26.79 16.10 -16.49
C ASP A 129 -25.86 14.87 -16.48
N PRO A 130 -24.63 14.94 -17.00
CA PRO A 130 -23.71 13.80 -17.03
C PRO A 130 -23.25 13.35 -15.64
N TYR A 131 -23.40 14.21 -14.62
CA TYR A 131 -22.95 13.98 -13.24
C TYR A 131 -24.04 13.42 -12.33
N SER A 132 -25.30 13.41 -12.79
CA SER A 132 -26.40 12.80 -12.04
C SER A 132 -26.26 11.27 -11.98
N ASP A 133 -26.67 10.70 -10.84
CA ASP A 133 -26.62 9.26 -10.57
C ASP A 133 -25.21 8.65 -10.69
N ARG A 134 -24.23 9.37 -10.16
CA ARG A 134 -22.82 8.97 -9.97
C ARG A 134 -22.35 9.32 -8.56
N GLY A 135 -21.55 8.45 -7.97
CA GLY A 135 -20.75 8.81 -6.78
C GLY A 135 -19.64 9.81 -7.12
N ILE A 136 -19.11 10.49 -6.10
CA ILE A 136 -18.05 11.50 -6.24
C ILE A 136 -16.85 11.13 -5.34
N TYR A 137 -15.63 11.34 -5.83
CA TYR A 137 -14.44 11.27 -4.99
C TYR A 137 -14.13 12.68 -4.45
N LEU A 138 -14.07 12.78 -3.13
CA LEU A 138 -13.81 14.00 -2.37
C LEU A 138 -12.45 13.86 -1.67
N CYS A 139 -11.58 14.85 -1.87
CA CYS A 139 -10.23 14.90 -1.31
C CYS A 139 -10.20 15.92 -0.17
N GLY A 140 -9.41 15.66 0.86
CA GLY A 140 -9.36 16.49 2.06
C GLY A 140 -8.15 16.20 2.93
N TYR A 141 -8.14 16.80 4.12
CA TYR A 141 -7.17 16.46 5.16
C TYR A 141 -7.70 16.73 6.57
N LEU A 142 -7.21 15.97 7.54
CA LEU A 142 -7.46 16.16 8.96
C LEU A 142 -6.17 16.54 9.69
N GLU A 143 -6.24 17.54 10.57
CA GLU A 143 -5.09 17.97 11.39
C GLU A 143 -5.19 17.39 12.79
N VAL A 144 -4.16 16.65 13.21
CA VAL A 144 -4.09 15.92 14.48
C VAL A 144 -2.74 16.16 15.18
N PRO A 145 -2.61 15.94 16.50
CA PRO A 145 -1.32 16.05 17.19
C PRO A 145 -0.28 15.05 16.68
N LEU A 146 0.99 15.47 16.58
CA LEU A 146 2.10 14.54 16.40
C LEU A 146 2.24 13.62 17.62
N ASP A 147 2.10 14.16 18.83
CA ASP A 147 2.17 13.40 20.08
C ASP A 147 0.92 13.58 20.96
N TYR A 148 0.01 12.61 20.93
CA TYR A 148 -1.16 12.58 21.83
C TYR A 148 -0.78 12.40 23.32
N THR A 149 0.44 11.97 23.64
CA THR A 149 0.92 11.77 25.01
C THR A 149 1.53 13.03 25.61
N ASN A 150 2.01 13.97 24.78
CA ASN A 150 2.64 15.22 25.20
C ASN A 150 1.88 16.46 24.71
N LYS A 151 0.96 16.98 25.52
CA LYS A 151 0.20 18.22 25.23
C LYS A 151 1.03 19.52 25.24
N SER A 152 2.35 19.43 25.39
CA SER A 152 3.29 20.55 25.22
C SER A 152 4.12 20.45 23.94
N ASP A 153 3.93 19.41 23.13
CA ASP A 153 4.32 19.40 21.72
C ASP A 153 3.19 20.05 20.90
N ASP A 154 3.52 21.08 20.12
CA ASP A 154 2.58 21.81 19.27
C ASP A 154 2.66 21.37 17.79
N ARG A 155 3.51 20.38 17.48
CA ARG A 155 3.63 19.80 16.14
C ARG A 155 2.39 18.99 15.79
N ILE A 156 1.98 19.06 14.52
CA ILE A 156 0.82 18.35 13.97
C ILE A 156 1.24 17.36 12.89
N VAL A 157 0.38 16.35 12.70
CA VAL A 157 0.29 15.58 11.45
C VAL A 157 -0.91 16.12 10.67
N ARG A 158 -0.76 16.28 9.36
CA ARG A 158 -1.83 16.59 8.42
C ARG A 158 -2.13 15.34 7.60
N LEU A 159 -3.09 14.55 8.09
CA LEU A 159 -3.53 13.29 7.49
C LEU A 159 -4.23 13.58 6.16
N ALA A 160 -3.79 12.97 5.06
CA ALA A 160 -4.48 13.03 3.79
C ALA A 160 -5.72 12.12 3.81
N ILE A 161 -6.82 12.59 3.22
CA ILE A 161 -8.13 11.93 3.25
C ILE A 161 -8.68 11.85 1.83
N THR A 162 -9.20 10.68 1.46
CA THR A 162 -10.04 10.51 0.26
C THR A 162 -11.33 9.81 0.65
N LYS A 163 -12.46 10.41 0.32
CA LYS A 163 -13.81 9.87 0.55
C LYS A 163 -14.52 9.67 -0.78
N TYR A 164 -14.91 8.43 -1.09
CA TYR A 164 -15.96 8.17 -2.06
C TYR A 164 -17.32 8.41 -1.40
N GLN A 165 -18.07 9.38 -1.91
CA GLN A 165 -19.43 9.68 -1.47
C GLN A 165 -20.43 9.16 -2.50
N VAL A 166 -21.20 8.13 -2.11
CA VAL A 166 -22.01 7.33 -3.05
C VAL A 166 -23.25 8.09 -3.56
N SER A 167 -23.73 9.08 -2.80
CA SER A 167 -24.82 9.97 -3.21
C SER A 167 -24.48 10.90 -4.38
N GLY A 168 -23.20 11.04 -4.73
CA GLY A 168 -22.74 12.19 -5.52
C GLY A 168 -22.98 13.51 -4.79
N LEU A 169 -23.27 14.58 -5.54
CA LEU A 169 -23.51 15.94 -5.04
C LEU A 169 -24.88 16.49 -5.44
N ALA A 170 -25.47 17.35 -4.60
CA ALA A 170 -26.69 18.09 -4.93
C ALA A 170 -26.38 19.39 -5.67
N ARG A 171 -27.09 19.67 -6.76
CA ARG A 171 -27.04 21.00 -7.40
C ARG A 171 -27.70 22.05 -6.51
N VAL A 172 -27.15 23.27 -6.53
CA VAL A 172 -27.69 24.42 -5.78
C VAL A 172 -29.13 24.68 -6.23
N GLY A 173 -30.07 24.66 -5.27
CA GLY A 173 -31.50 24.88 -5.53
C GLY A 173 -32.24 23.67 -6.12
N ALA A 174 -31.62 22.50 -6.25
CA ALA A 174 -32.33 21.27 -6.57
C ALA A 174 -33.27 20.87 -5.41
N PRO A 175 -34.48 20.33 -5.69
CA PRO A 175 -35.32 19.75 -4.66
C PRO A 175 -34.68 18.47 -4.11
N VAL A 176 -34.87 18.20 -2.81
CA VAL A 176 -34.39 16.96 -2.17
C VAL A 176 -35.15 15.77 -2.74
N ASP A 177 -34.45 14.92 -3.48
CA ASP A 177 -34.99 13.65 -4.00
C ASP A 177 -35.03 12.59 -2.90
N SER A 178 -36.15 12.57 -2.17
CA SER A 178 -36.42 11.63 -1.07
C SER A 178 -36.73 10.20 -1.51
N TYR A 179 -36.72 9.91 -2.82
CA TYR A 179 -36.78 8.53 -3.33
C TYR A 179 -35.38 7.91 -3.49
N LYS A 180 -34.30 8.69 -3.31
CA LYS A 180 -32.91 8.21 -3.29
C LYS A 180 -32.41 8.19 -1.84
N ASN A 181 -31.72 7.12 -1.46
CA ASN A 181 -31.17 6.94 -0.13
C ASN A 181 -29.74 6.38 -0.21
N PRO A 182 -28.69 7.15 0.14
CA PRO A 182 -28.73 8.57 0.49
C PRO A 182 -29.25 9.45 -0.66
N SER A 183 -29.93 10.56 -0.32
CA SER A 183 -30.33 11.57 -1.30
C SER A 183 -29.09 12.31 -1.85
N PRO A 184 -29.08 12.83 -3.09
CA PRO A 184 -27.91 13.48 -3.67
C PRO A 184 -27.26 14.52 -2.75
N GLY A 185 -25.93 14.49 -2.64
CA GLY A 185 -25.16 15.36 -1.73
C GLY A 185 -25.32 15.09 -0.22
N GLY A 186 -26.20 14.18 0.19
CA GLY A 186 -26.37 13.78 1.58
C GLY A 186 -25.34 12.75 2.01
N LYS A 187 -24.79 12.91 3.21
CA LYS A 187 -23.96 11.87 3.84
C LYS A 187 -24.78 10.58 3.99
N SER A 188 -24.16 9.44 3.69
CA SER A 188 -24.70 8.12 4.03
C SER A 188 -24.88 7.89 5.55
N GLN A 189 -25.59 6.82 5.92
CA GLN A 189 -25.88 6.47 7.32
C GLN A 189 -24.63 6.14 8.14
N ARG A 190 -23.63 5.50 7.53
CA ARG A 190 -22.35 5.11 8.11
C ARG A 190 -21.27 5.23 7.04
N THR A 191 -20.05 5.61 7.42
CA THR A 191 -18.91 5.68 6.49
C THR A 191 -17.97 4.50 6.75
N ILE A 192 -17.77 3.65 5.76
CA ILE A 192 -16.84 2.51 5.87
C ILE A 192 -15.41 3.08 5.77
N VAL A 193 -14.71 3.10 6.90
CA VAL A 193 -13.30 3.51 6.93
C VAL A 193 -12.41 2.34 6.50
N VAL A 194 -11.55 2.55 5.50
CA VAL A 194 -10.70 1.50 4.89
C VAL A 194 -9.21 1.78 5.06
N GLU A 195 -8.43 0.72 5.23
CA GLU A 195 -6.98 0.74 5.39
C GLU A 195 -6.39 -0.56 4.79
N PRO A 196 -5.48 -0.50 3.79
CA PRO A 196 -4.92 -1.68 3.11
C PRO A 196 -3.84 -2.44 3.91
N GLY A 197 -3.18 -1.82 4.88
CA GLY A 197 -2.13 -2.42 5.69
C GLY A 197 -0.70 -2.09 5.23
N GLY A 198 0.07 -3.12 4.88
CA GLY A 198 1.53 -3.02 4.69
C GLY A 198 2.31 -3.58 5.88
N PRO A 199 2.80 -2.76 6.84
CA PRO A 199 2.61 -1.32 6.98
C PRO A 199 3.32 -0.48 5.92
N GLY A 200 2.71 0.66 5.58
CA GLY A 200 3.20 1.61 4.58
C GLY A 200 2.10 2.00 3.59
N GLY A 201 1.21 1.05 3.29
CA GLY A 201 0.15 1.15 2.29
C GLY A 201 -0.71 2.41 2.37
N SER A 202 -0.94 3.02 1.21
CA SER A 202 -1.70 4.26 1.10
C SER A 202 -3.22 4.00 1.07
N GLY A 203 -3.90 4.33 2.17
CA GLY A 203 -5.36 4.29 2.25
C GLY A 203 -6.07 5.29 1.32
N THR A 204 -5.44 6.41 0.96
CA THR A 204 -5.98 7.29 -0.10
C THR A 204 -5.95 6.60 -1.47
N SER A 205 -4.81 5.98 -1.82
CA SER A 205 -4.64 5.17 -3.04
C SER A 205 -5.56 3.94 -3.06
N TYR A 206 -5.85 3.36 -1.89
CA TYR A 206 -6.76 2.22 -1.77
C TYR A 206 -8.20 2.60 -2.13
N VAL A 207 -8.69 3.76 -1.67
CA VAL A 207 -10.04 4.28 -2.02
C VAL A 207 -10.21 4.41 -3.53
N TRP A 208 -9.20 4.91 -4.24
CA TRP A 208 -9.22 5.03 -5.70
C TRP A 208 -9.37 3.70 -6.44
N ARG A 209 -8.91 2.59 -5.85
CA ARG A 209 -9.01 1.25 -6.44
C ARG A 209 -10.29 0.52 -6.06
N VAL A 210 -10.66 0.52 -4.77
CA VAL A 210 -11.68 -0.40 -4.25
C VAL A 210 -12.99 0.23 -3.77
N SER A 211 -13.10 1.55 -3.61
CA SER A 211 -14.23 2.14 -2.85
C SER A 211 -15.62 1.83 -3.39
N GLU A 212 -15.81 1.85 -4.71
CA GLU A 212 -17.08 1.46 -5.35
C GLU A 212 -17.41 -0.03 -5.10
N GLN A 213 -16.39 -0.89 -5.20
CA GLN A 213 -16.52 -2.33 -4.94
C GLN A 213 -16.79 -2.62 -3.47
N VAL A 214 -16.15 -1.90 -2.53
CA VAL A 214 -16.35 -2.01 -1.08
C VAL A 214 -17.74 -1.54 -0.70
N SER A 215 -18.21 -0.40 -1.24
CA SER A 215 -19.58 0.09 -1.01
C SER A 215 -20.62 -0.93 -1.51
N GLU A 216 -20.43 -1.51 -2.69
CA GLU A 216 -21.33 -2.56 -3.21
C GLU A 216 -21.24 -3.86 -2.40
N ARG A 217 -20.05 -4.46 -2.26
CA ARG A 217 -19.78 -5.69 -1.49
C ARG A 217 -20.35 -5.62 -0.08
N LEU A 218 -20.03 -4.56 0.68
CA LEU A 218 -20.38 -4.45 2.09
C LEU A 218 -21.73 -3.79 2.36
N SER A 219 -22.29 -2.98 1.45
CA SER A 219 -23.50 -2.17 1.73
C SER A 219 -24.54 -2.07 0.60
N ASN A 220 -24.40 -2.81 -0.50
CA ASN A 220 -25.20 -2.66 -1.73
C ASN A 220 -25.21 -1.20 -2.27
N GLY A 221 -24.08 -0.51 -2.19
CA GLY A 221 -23.93 0.85 -2.74
C GLY A 221 -24.63 1.94 -1.92
N THR A 222 -24.83 1.75 -0.61
CA THR A 222 -25.55 2.70 0.25
C THR A 222 -24.66 3.49 1.21
N PHE A 223 -23.50 2.96 1.57
CA PHE A 223 -22.54 3.60 2.48
C PHE A 223 -21.39 4.26 1.75
N ASP A 224 -20.98 5.43 2.24
CA ASP A 224 -19.77 6.11 1.78
C ASP A 224 -18.53 5.32 2.22
N VAL A 225 -17.41 5.50 1.51
CA VAL A 225 -16.13 4.85 1.85
C VAL A 225 -15.06 5.94 2.04
N LEU A 226 -14.30 5.88 3.12
CA LEU A 226 -13.22 6.83 3.43
C LEU A 226 -11.93 6.09 3.73
N GLY A 227 -10.83 6.53 3.12
CA GLY A 227 -9.49 6.07 3.42
C GLY A 227 -8.61 7.27 3.78
N TRP A 228 -7.60 7.00 4.61
CA TRP A 228 -6.59 7.98 4.98
C TRP A 228 -5.22 7.40 4.76
N ASP A 229 -4.23 8.25 4.52
CA ASP A 229 -2.84 7.83 4.59
C ASP A 229 -2.38 7.97 6.06
N PRO A 230 -1.92 6.91 6.72
CA PRO A 230 -1.35 7.00 8.07
C PRO A 230 -0.22 8.04 8.17
N ARG A 231 0.07 8.47 9.40
CA ARG A 231 1.23 9.35 9.70
C ARG A 231 2.53 8.83 9.09
N GLY A 232 3.14 9.62 8.20
CA GLY A 232 4.31 9.26 7.41
C GLY A 232 4.02 8.78 5.98
N VAL A 233 2.84 8.22 5.72
CA VAL A 233 2.48 7.55 4.46
C VAL A 233 2.18 8.54 3.33
N ASN A 234 2.69 8.24 2.12
CA ASN A 234 2.32 8.85 0.85
C ASN A 234 2.12 10.39 0.89
N ILE A 235 0.87 10.88 0.87
CA ILE A 235 0.58 12.31 0.80
C ILE A 235 0.26 12.97 2.15
N THR A 236 0.16 12.21 3.24
CA THR A 236 0.11 12.73 4.62
C THR A 236 1.39 13.51 4.95
N GLN A 237 1.31 14.52 5.82
CA GLN A 237 2.47 15.33 6.22
C GLN A 237 2.72 15.28 7.73
N PRO A 238 3.99 15.16 8.19
CA PRO A 238 5.19 14.94 7.38
C PRO A 238 5.17 13.55 6.70
N ALA A 239 5.58 13.49 5.44
CA ALA A 239 5.79 12.24 4.73
C ALA A 239 7.21 11.74 5.02
N VAL A 240 7.34 10.44 5.29
CA VAL A 240 8.64 9.80 5.46
C VAL A 240 9.14 9.38 4.08
N ALA A 241 10.30 9.90 3.71
CA ALA A 241 11.15 9.38 2.65
C ALA A 241 12.60 9.65 3.06
N CYS A 242 13.44 8.61 3.09
CA CYS A 242 14.82 8.69 3.57
C CYS A 242 15.85 8.77 2.43
N PHE A 243 15.37 8.67 1.19
CA PHE A 243 16.12 8.98 -0.04
C PHE A 243 15.69 10.35 -0.57
N PRO A 244 16.60 11.17 -1.15
CA PRO A 244 16.23 12.47 -1.71
C PRO A 244 15.37 12.40 -2.99
N TYR A 245 15.56 11.34 -3.80
CA TYR A 245 14.87 11.10 -5.08
C TYR A 245 14.71 9.59 -5.32
N ASP A 246 13.72 9.17 -6.11
CA ASP A 246 13.49 7.75 -6.43
C ASP A 246 14.69 7.10 -7.15
N VAL A 247 15.44 7.87 -7.95
CA VAL A 247 16.69 7.37 -8.58
C VAL A 247 17.78 7.02 -7.55
N ASP A 248 17.78 7.64 -6.37
CA ASP A 248 18.68 7.27 -5.27
C ASP A 248 18.22 5.97 -4.59
N ARG A 249 16.90 5.74 -4.48
CA ARG A 249 16.27 4.50 -4.01
C ARG A 249 16.53 3.34 -4.97
N ASP A 250 16.33 3.53 -6.27
CA ASP A 250 16.55 2.50 -7.29
C ASP A 250 18.03 2.07 -7.30
N HIS A 251 18.95 3.03 -7.28
CA HIS A 251 20.38 2.78 -7.14
C HIS A 251 20.73 1.99 -5.86
N TRP A 252 20.12 2.33 -4.72
CA TRP A 252 20.30 1.59 -3.47
C TRP A 252 19.72 0.17 -3.52
N SER A 253 18.56 0.00 -4.16
CA SER A 253 17.91 -1.30 -4.33
C SER A 253 18.74 -2.23 -5.22
N LEU A 254 19.33 -1.71 -6.30
CA LEU A 254 20.27 -2.44 -7.16
C LEU A 254 21.56 -2.83 -6.43
N ILE A 255 22.08 -1.97 -5.53
CA ILE A 255 23.22 -2.31 -4.66
C ILE A 255 22.83 -3.41 -3.67
N THR A 256 21.64 -3.31 -3.08
CA THR A 256 21.11 -4.31 -2.12
C THR A 256 21.00 -5.69 -2.78
N GLY A 257 20.38 -5.76 -3.96
CA GLY A 257 20.23 -7.01 -4.73
C GLY A 257 21.56 -7.71 -5.03
N GLN A 258 22.60 -6.96 -5.40
CA GLN A 258 23.95 -7.51 -5.64
C GLN A 258 24.57 -8.20 -4.42
N TYR A 259 24.17 -7.80 -3.20
CA TYR A 259 24.66 -8.40 -1.96
C TYR A 259 23.72 -9.47 -1.38
N LEU A 260 22.54 -9.68 -1.96
CA LEU A 260 21.63 -10.78 -1.59
C LEU A 260 22.02 -12.13 -2.20
N GLU A 261 22.92 -12.15 -3.19
CA GLU A 261 23.33 -13.34 -3.95
C GLU A 261 24.81 -13.72 -3.71
N VAL A 262 25.38 -13.41 -2.53
CA VAL A 262 26.78 -13.78 -2.21
C VAL A 262 26.89 -15.15 -1.53
N SER A 263 27.87 -15.95 -1.94
CA SER A 263 28.08 -17.32 -1.45
C SER A 263 28.57 -17.47 0.01
N ASP A 264 28.65 -16.37 0.78
CA ASP A 264 29.04 -16.36 2.19
C ASP A 264 27.92 -15.70 3.02
N PRO A 265 27.07 -16.49 3.69
CA PRO A 265 25.96 -15.97 4.50
C PRO A 265 26.39 -15.03 5.62
N LYS A 266 27.56 -15.23 6.25
CA LYS A 266 28.02 -14.32 7.31
C LYS A 266 28.44 -12.99 6.73
N ARG A 267 29.10 -12.98 5.56
CA ARG A 267 29.40 -11.75 4.82
C ARG A 267 28.13 -11.04 4.32
N GLN A 268 27.15 -11.77 3.80
CA GLN A 268 25.85 -11.22 3.40
C GLN A 268 25.20 -10.45 4.55
N LEU A 269 25.09 -11.10 5.71
CA LEU A 269 24.48 -10.53 6.91
C LEU A 269 25.23 -9.29 7.41
N ASN A 270 26.56 -9.28 7.39
CA ASN A 270 27.38 -8.14 7.79
C ASN A 270 27.29 -6.94 6.81
N ILE A 271 27.02 -7.19 5.53
CA ILE A 271 26.78 -6.11 4.56
C ILE A 271 25.36 -5.55 4.75
N ALA A 272 24.35 -6.41 4.87
CA ALA A 272 22.98 -5.98 5.10
C ALA A 272 22.80 -5.24 6.45
N ASP A 273 23.54 -5.62 7.51
CA ASP A 273 23.63 -4.88 8.77
C ASP A 273 24.07 -3.43 8.53
N ALA A 274 25.21 -3.22 7.86
CA ALA A 274 25.72 -1.89 7.55
C ALA A 274 24.81 -1.09 6.60
N MET A 275 24.05 -1.76 5.72
CA MET A 275 23.07 -1.12 4.85
C MET A 275 21.81 -0.68 5.63
N ASN A 276 21.31 -1.50 6.55
CA ASN A 276 20.19 -1.15 7.42
C ASN A 276 20.57 0.02 8.36
N ASP A 277 21.80 -0.02 8.91
CA ASP A 277 22.35 1.07 9.72
C ASP A 277 22.41 2.40 8.93
N ALA A 278 22.87 2.35 7.67
CA ALA A 278 22.95 3.51 6.80
C ALA A 278 21.56 4.06 6.42
N LEU A 279 20.57 3.19 6.15
CA LEU A 279 19.19 3.57 5.86
C LEU A 279 18.54 4.27 7.06
N PHE A 280 18.68 3.69 8.26
CA PHE A 280 18.14 4.29 9.49
C PHE A 280 18.86 5.59 9.84
N ASN A 281 20.16 5.71 9.54
CA ASN A 281 20.90 6.97 9.64
C ASN A 281 20.33 8.04 8.69
N ALA A 282 20.02 7.69 7.44
CA ALA A 282 19.44 8.62 6.47
C ALA A 282 18.05 9.10 6.92
N CYS A 283 17.22 8.20 7.45
CA CYS A 283 15.93 8.54 8.07
C CYS A 283 16.10 9.50 9.26
N TRP A 284 17.06 9.25 10.16
CA TRP A 284 17.33 10.12 11.31
C TRP A 284 17.82 11.51 10.90
N GLU A 285 18.80 11.62 9.99
CA GLU A 285 19.31 12.92 9.53
C GLU A 285 18.27 13.73 8.75
N THR A 286 17.30 13.07 8.11
CA THR A 286 16.23 13.74 7.33
C THR A 286 15.03 14.15 8.19
N HIS A 287 14.59 13.29 9.12
CA HIS A 287 13.32 13.46 9.84
C HIS A 287 13.45 13.63 11.37
N GLY A 288 14.65 13.47 11.93
CA GLY A 288 14.89 13.58 13.37
C GLY A 288 14.04 12.60 14.18
N ASP A 289 13.32 13.11 15.17
CA ASP A 289 12.54 12.28 16.11
C ASP A 289 11.23 11.71 15.54
N LEU A 290 10.89 11.98 14.27
CA LEU A 290 9.63 11.53 13.64
C LEU A 290 9.38 10.02 13.76
N GLY A 291 10.42 9.20 13.63
CA GLY A 291 10.32 7.72 13.72
C GLY A 291 9.73 7.21 15.05
N ARG A 292 9.74 8.04 16.11
CA ARG A 292 9.07 7.73 17.39
C ARG A 292 7.55 7.75 17.31
N PHE A 293 6.97 8.41 16.31
CA PHE A 293 5.55 8.76 16.32
C PHE A 293 4.69 7.96 15.34
N VAL A 294 5.29 7.14 14.46
CA VAL A 294 4.62 6.49 13.31
C VAL A 294 3.96 5.13 13.63
N GLY A 295 4.31 4.47 14.74
CA GLY A 295 3.82 3.12 15.07
C GLY A 295 2.30 3.00 15.33
N THR A 296 1.78 1.77 15.28
CA THR A 296 0.36 1.38 15.37
C THR A 296 -0.40 2.13 16.47
N GLY A 297 0.22 2.27 17.65
CA GLY A 297 -0.40 2.93 18.81
C GLY A 297 -0.82 4.38 18.54
N MET A 298 -0.11 5.12 17.69
CA MET A 298 -0.48 6.48 17.31
C MET A 298 -1.46 6.50 16.13
N VAL A 299 -1.30 5.61 15.15
CA VAL A 299 -2.24 5.47 14.02
C VAL A 299 -3.65 5.12 14.51
N ALA A 300 -3.77 4.28 15.54
CA ALA A 300 -5.05 3.97 16.19
C ALA A 300 -5.70 5.18 16.89
N ARG A 301 -4.93 6.22 17.26
CA ARG A 301 -5.47 7.48 17.81
C ARG A 301 -5.89 8.44 16.69
N ASP A 302 -5.17 8.47 15.58
CA ASP A 302 -5.58 9.18 14.36
C ASP A 302 -6.94 8.69 13.86
N LEU A 303 -7.14 7.37 13.83
CA LEU A 303 -8.40 6.73 13.46
C LEU A 303 -9.59 7.13 14.36
N GLU A 304 -9.34 7.41 15.64
CA GLU A 304 -10.36 7.91 16.57
C GLU A 304 -10.70 9.38 16.31
N GLU A 305 -9.74 10.23 15.92
CA GLU A 305 -10.03 11.59 15.45
C GLU A 305 -10.74 11.60 14.09
N ILE A 306 -10.45 10.64 13.19
CA ILE A 306 -11.21 10.43 11.94
C ILE A 306 -12.67 10.06 12.24
N ARG A 307 -12.93 9.14 13.19
CA ARG A 307 -14.31 8.82 13.62
C ARG A 307 -15.05 10.05 14.16
N LYS A 308 -14.40 10.85 15.01
CA LYS A 308 -14.97 12.10 15.55
C LYS A 308 -15.24 13.12 14.45
N ALA A 309 -14.33 13.28 13.49
CA ALA A 309 -14.48 14.17 12.34
C ALA A 309 -15.61 13.72 11.39
N LEU A 310 -15.86 12.41 11.26
CA LEU A 310 -17.04 11.87 10.58
C LEU A 310 -18.37 12.16 11.30
N GLY A 311 -18.33 12.48 12.60
CA GLY A 311 -19.52 12.67 13.43
C GLY A 311 -20.31 11.37 13.62
N GLU A 312 -19.64 10.22 13.68
CA GLU A 312 -20.26 8.91 13.91
C GLU A 312 -19.94 8.43 15.33
N ASP A 313 -20.97 8.06 16.10
CA ASP A 313 -20.80 7.61 17.50
C ASP A 313 -19.95 6.34 17.62
N GLU A 314 -19.94 5.50 16.58
CA GLU A 314 -19.19 4.24 16.52
C GLU A 314 -18.48 4.11 15.16
N LEU A 315 -17.25 3.60 15.15
CA LEU A 315 -16.49 3.36 13.94
C LEU A 315 -17.08 2.20 13.11
N THR A 316 -17.32 2.49 11.83
CA THR A 316 -17.60 1.49 10.77
C THR A 316 -16.32 1.34 9.95
N GLY A 317 -15.83 0.14 9.73
CA GLY A 317 -14.54 -0.02 9.02
C GLY A 317 -14.25 -1.41 8.50
N TYR A 318 -13.38 -1.46 7.50
CA TYR A 318 -12.90 -2.66 6.83
C TYR A 318 -11.38 -2.50 6.66
N LEU A 319 -10.64 -3.14 7.56
CA LEU A 319 -9.19 -2.98 7.71
C LEU A 319 -8.52 -4.30 7.31
N VAL A 320 -7.49 -4.22 6.46
CA VAL A 320 -6.89 -5.38 5.79
C VAL A 320 -5.44 -5.55 6.23
N SER A 321 -4.94 -6.78 6.34
CA SER A 321 -3.51 -7.07 6.60
C SER A 321 -3.03 -6.41 7.91
N TYR A 322 -1.93 -5.64 7.91
CA TYR A 322 -1.49 -4.80 9.02
C TYR A 322 -2.57 -3.82 9.55
N GLY A 323 -3.54 -3.42 8.73
CA GLY A 323 -4.72 -2.67 9.17
C GLY A 323 -5.55 -3.43 10.20
N THR A 324 -5.52 -4.77 10.19
CA THR A 324 -6.10 -5.58 11.28
C THR A 324 -5.37 -5.39 12.61
N GLY A 325 -4.08 -5.04 12.59
CA GLY A 325 -3.30 -4.67 13.77
C GLY A 325 -3.63 -3.26 14.30
N ILE A 326 -3.88 -2.31 13.40
CA ILE A 326 -4.50 -1.02 13.75
C ILE A 326 -5.87 -1.25 14.39
N GLY A 327 -6.72 -2.10 13.78
CA GLY A 327 -8.06 -2.44 14.29
C GLY A 327 -8.03 -3.09 15.68
N GLN A 328 -7.16 -4.08 15.89
CA GLN A 328 -6.92 -4.72 17.20
C GLN A 328 -6.53 -3.70 18.27
N THR A 329 -5.65 -2.76 17.91
CA THR A 329 -5.16 -1.71 18.82
C THR A 329 -6.23 -0.65 19.09
N TYR A 330 -6.98 -0.24 18.06
CA TYR A 330 -8.10 0.69 18.16
C TYR A 330 -9.19 0.14 19.09
N ALA A 331 -9.62 -1.10 18.86
CA ALA A 331 -10.71 -1.72 19.62
C ALA A 331 -10.40 -1.79 21.13
N ASN A 332 -9.14 -2.01 21.50
CA ASN A 332 -8.74 -2.09 22.91
C ASN A 332 -8.35 -0.72 23.52
N LEU A 333 -7.98 0.29 22.72
CA LEU A 333 -7.83 1.68 23.17
C LEU A 333 -9.18 2.39 23.33
N PHE A 334 -10.15 2.10 22.45
CA PHE A 334 -11.43 2.77 22.33
C PHE A 334 -12.61 1.77 22.23
N PRO A 335 -12.80 0.87 23.22
CA PRO A 335 -13.81 -0.19 23.17
C PRO A 335 -15.24 0.34 23.06
N ASP A 336 -15.50 1.51 23.65
CA ASP A 336 -16.77 2.24 23.53
C ASP A 336 -17.04 2.81 22.13
N SER A 337 -16.02 2.94 21.27
CA SER A 337 -16.13 3.50 19.92
C SER A 337 -16.26 2.43 18.83
N VAL A 338 -16.22 1.13 19.16
CA VAL A 338 -16.31 0.04 18.15
C VAL A 338 -17.75 -0.14 17.67
N GLY A 339 -17.99 0.01 16.36
CA GLY A 339 -19.31 -0.08 15.74
C GLY A 339 -19.51 -1.31 14.86
N ARG A 340 -18.96 -1.25 13.64
CA ARG A 340 -19.04 -2.31 12.62
C ARG A 340 -17.68 -2.46 11.96
N MET A 341 -16.76 -3.09 12.67
CA MET A 341 -15.37 -3.29 12.26
C MET A 341 -15.16 -4.71 11.72
N ILE A 342 -14.68 -4.81 10.48
CA ILE A 342 -14.16 -6.03 9.85
C ILE A 342 -12.63 -5.97 9.87
N LEU A 343 -12.00 -7.07 10.28
CA LEU A 343 -10.56 -7.28 10.20
C LEU A 343 -10.30 -8.45 9.23
N ASP A 344 -9.75 -8.16 8.04
CA ASP A 344 -9.61 -9.12 6.93
C ASP A 344 -8.13 -9.46 6.63
N GLY A 345 -7.82 -10.74 6.40
CA GLY A 345 -6.45 -11.24 6.47
C GLY A 345 -5.86 -11.00 7.87
N THR A 346 -6.49 -11.57 8.91
CA THR A 346 -6.24 -11.24 10.33
C THR A 346 -4.80 -11.51 10.83
N GLU A 347 -4.10 -10.46 11.26
CA GLU A 347 -2.86 -10.53 12.05
C GLU A 347 -3.10 -10.87 13.53
N TYR A 348 -2.01 -11.15 14.26
CA TYR A 348 -2.04 -11.33 15.72
C TYR A 348 -0.96 -10.48 16.39
N VAL A 349 -1.31 -9.25 16.80
CA VAL A 349 -0.35 -8.20 17.22
C VAL A 349 0.45 -8.51 18.49
N ARG A 350 0.23 -9.66 19.14
CA ARG A 350 1.14 -10.13 20.21
C ARG A 350 2.48 -10.59 19.65
N ASP A 351 2.49 -11.24 18.49
CA ASP A 351 3.73 -11.70 17.86
C ASP A 351 4.55 -10.51 17.36
N HIS A 352 3.89 -9.43 16.94
CA HIS A 352 4.54 -8.23 16.39
C HIS A 352 5.29 -7.41 17.47
N ARG A 353 5.11 -7.76 18.74
CA ARG A 353 5.90 -7.23 19.88
C ARG A 353 7.21 -8.01 20.09
N LEU A 354 7.54 -8.97 19.22
CA LEU A 354 8.75 -9.79 19.26
C LEU A 354 9.66 -9.38 18.10
N LEU A 355 10.98 -9.33 18.34
CA LEU A 355 11.98 -8.71 17.46
C LEU A 355 12.01 -9.22 15.99
N GLY A 356 11.56 -10.45 15.75
CA GLY A 356 11.41 -11.01 14.39
C GLY A 356 9.98 -11.47 14.05
N GLY A 357 9.01 -11.17 14.92
CA GLY A 357 7.69 -11.78 14.91
C GLY A 357 6.90 -11.52 13.63
N PHE A 358 6.90 -10.27 13.16
CA PHE A 358 6.28 -9.86 11.89
C PHE A 358 6.78 -10.67 10.67
N GLY A 359 8.01 -11.18 10.73
CA GLY A 359 8.59 -12.02 9.69
C GLY A 359 8.13 -13.48 9.76
N TRP A 360 8.13 -14.10 10.94
CA TRP A 360 7.90 -15.54 11.05
C TRP A 360 6.42 -15.98 11.10
N THR A 361 5.47 -15.06 11.19
CA THR A 361 4.03 -15.37 11.40
C THR A 361 3.36 -16.21 10.31
N ALA A 362 3.91 -16.31 9.09
CA ALA A 362 3.24 -16.92 7.92
C ALA A 362 4.13 -17.81 7.00
N LEU A 363 5.33 -18.19 7.44
CA LEU A 363 6.36 -18.79 6.56
C LEU A 363 5.93 -20.08 5.86
N ASP A 364 5.52 -21.07 6.65
CA ASP A 364 4.97 -22.36 6.21
C ASP A 364 3.78 -22.17 5.25
N ASN A 365 2.83 -21.32 5.63
CA ASN A 365 1.57 -21.14 4.92
C ASN A 365 1.78 -20.56 3.49
N ALA A 366 2.86 -19.81 3.25
CA ALA A 366 3.28 -19.41 1.90
C ALA A 366 3.83 -20.58 1.07
N THR A 367 4.50 -21.55 1.69
CA THR A 367 4.92 -22.80 1.01
C THR A 367 3.73 -23.73 0.76
N ASP A 368 2.73 -23.75 1.65
CA ASP A 368 1.49 -24.50 1.47
C ASP A 368 0.61 -23.88 0.37
N ALA A 369 0.49 -22.54 0.32
CA ALA A 369 -0.17 -21.82 -0.78
C ALA A 369 0.48 -22.12 -2.14
N TRP A 370 1.81 -22.27 -2.18
CA TRP A 370 2.53 -22.72 -3.38
C TRP A 370 2.23 -24.19 -3.72
N HIS A 371 2.33 -25.11 -2.76
CA HIS A 371 2.25 -26.55 -3.03
C HIS A 371 0.80 -27.04 -3.24
N ASP A 372 -0.09 -26.77 -2.30
CA ASP A 372 -1.49 -27.23 -2.32
C ASP A 372 -2.39 -26.30 -3.13
N GLY A 373 -2.03 -25.01 -3.23
CA GLY A 373 -2.69 -24.04 -4.09
C GLY A 373 -2.14 -24.02 -5.50
N PHE A 374 -1.06 -23.25 -5.73
CA PHE A 374 -0.55 -22.96 -7.08
C PHE A 374 -0.23 -24.24 -7.88
N LEU A 375 0.53 -25.18 -7.30
CA LEU A 375 0.84 -26.43 -7.99
C LEU A 375 -0.32 -27.45 -7.94
N GLY A 376 -1.02 -27.55 -6.80
CA GLY A 376 -2.13 -28.48 -6.61
C GLY A 376 -3.29 -28.22 -7.58
N GLU A 377 -3.80 -26.98 -7.60
CA GLU A 377 -4.93 -26.60 -8.45
C GLU A 377 -4.55 -26.51 -9.93
N CYS A 378 -3.27 -26.24 -10.27
CA CYS A 378 -2.77 -26.38 -11.63
C CYS A 378 -2.91 -27.82 -12.15
N ILE A 379 -2.54 -28.82 -11.34
CA ILE A 379 -2.69 -30.23 -11.71
C ILE A 379 -4.17 -30.65 -11.72
N ASN A 380 -5.01 -30.12 -10.82
CA ASN A 380 -6.46 -30.38 -10.83
C ASN A 380 -7.16 -29.81 -12.07
N ALA A 381 -6.77 -28.61 -12.52
CA ALA A 381 -7.31 -27.96 -13.71
C ALA A 381 -6.81 -28.59 -15.03
N GLY A 382 -5.63 -29.21 -15.01
CA GLY A 382 -5.09 -29.99 -16.14
C GLY A 382 -4.50 -29.14 -17.27
N PRO A 383 -3.97 -29.78 -18.33
CA PRO A 383 -3.20 -29.09 -19.38
C PRO A 383 -4.02 -28.10 -20.22
N ASP A 384 -5.35 -28.29 -20.32
CA ASP A 384 -6.24 -27.38 -21.05
C ASP A 384 -6.40 -26.01 -20.35
N HIS A 385 -6.02 -25.92 -19.05
CA HIS A 385 -6.18 -24.74 -18.21
C HIS A 385 -4.90 -24.28 -17.48
N CYS A 386 -3.88 -25.14 -17.33
CA CYS A 386 -2.60 -24.80 -16.73
C CYS A 386 -1.40 -25.29 -17.56
N ALA A 387 -0.62 -24.34 -18.11
CA ALA A 387 0.56 -24.58 -18.96
C ALA A 387 1.73 -25.31 -18.26
N LEU A 388 1.65 -25.56 -16.94
CA LEU A 388 2.63 -26.36 -16.18
C LEU A 388 2.24 -27.85 -16.06
N ALA A 389 0.95 -28.16 -16.23
CA ALA A 389 0.40 -29.52 -16.22
C ALA A 389 0.59 -30.26 -17.55
N GLU A 390 1.03 -29.55 -18.61
CA GLU A 390 1.46 -30.13 -19.88
C GLU A 390 2.60 -31.16 -19.68
N PRO A 391 2.45 -32.42 -20.15
CA PRO A 391 3.52 -33.41 -20.11
C PRO A 391 4.67 -33.02 -21.06
N ARG A 392 5.89 -32.87 -20.51
CA ARG A 392 7.10 -32.59 -21.30
C ARG A 392 7.63 -33.83 -22.05
N ASP A 393 7.48 -35.01 -21.45
CA ASP A 393 7.97 -36.28 -21.96
C ASP A 393 6.84 -37.31 -21.98
N GLY A 394 6.44 -37.79 -23.16
CA GLY A 394 5.42 -38.82 -23.34
C GLY A 394 3.98 -38.31 -23.22
N THR A 395 3.07 -39.17 -22.73
CA THR A 395 1.62 -38.90 -22.67
C THR A 395 1.00 -39.12 -21.28
N GLU A 396 1.82 -39.40 -20.26
CA GLU A 396 1.36 -39.61 -18.89
C GLU A 396 1.10 -38.25 -18.20
N PRO A 397 0.00 -38.08 -17.44
CA PRO A 397 -0.27 -36.84 -16.70
C PRO A 397 0.82 -36.47 -15.71
N VAL A 398 1.13 -35.18 -15.61
CA VAL A 398 2.08 -34.66 -14.62
C VAL A 398 1.47 -34.77 -13.22
N THR A 399 2.13 -35.46 -12.30
CA THR A 399 1.71 -35.47 -10.88
C THR A 399 2.28 -34.27 -10.12
N LEU A 400 1.60 -33.82 -9.07
CA LEU A 400 2.07 -32.76 -8.17
C LEU A 400 3.51 -32.99 -7.67
N LYS A 401 3.83 -34.23 -7.29
CA LYS A 401 5.18 -34.64 -6.85
C LYS A 401 6.23 -34.66 -7.98
N GLN A 402 5.83 -34.69 -9.25
CA GLN A 402 6.75 -34.42 -10.36
C GLN A 402 6.90 -32.91 -10.56
N LEU A 403 5.79 -32.16 -10.56
CA LEU A 403 5.79 -30.72 -10.82
C LEU A 403 6.59 -29.92 -9.76
N ASP A 404 6.35 -30.15 -8.47
CA ASP A 404 7.07 -29.47 -7.38
C ASP A 404 8.59 -29.71 -7.47
N ARG A 405 9.02 -30.96 -7.67
CA ARG A 405 10.45 -31.28 -7.86
C ARG A 405 11.03 -30.68 -9.14
N ARG A 406 10.25 -30.63 -10.23
CA ARG A 406 10.67 -30.02 -11.51
C ARG A 406 10.96 -28.53 -11.32
N LEU A 407 9.99 -27.81 -10.74
CA LEU A 407 10.09 -26.37 -10.53
C LEU A 407 11.11 -26.00 -9.45
N ARG A 408 11.17 -26.71 -8.32
CA ARG A 408 12.25 -26.48 -7.32
C ARG A 408 13.63 -26.69 -7.92
N SER A 409 13.83 -27.76 -8.70
CA SER A 409 15.10 -28.02 -9.37
C SER A 409 15.43 -26.97 -10.44
N PHE A 410 14.43 -26.44 -11.14
CA PHE A 410 14.60 -25.33 -12.08
C PHE A 410 15.00 -24.04 -11.35
N LEU A 411 14.25 -23.64 -10.32
CA LEU A 411 14.51 -22.44 -9.53
C LEU A 411 15.90 -22.48 -8.89
N SER A 412 16.27 -23.57 -8.20
CA SER A 412 17.61 -23.70 -7.62
C SER A 412 18.74 -23.64 -8.65
N SER A 413 18.51 -24.00 -9.92
CA SER A 413 19.54 -23.86 -10.97
C SER A 413 19.85 -22.40 -11.34
N LEU A 414 18.95 -21.47 -11.04
CA LEU A 414 19.14 -20.03 -11.27
C LEU A 414 20.14 -19.39 -10.30
N VAL A 415 20.51 -20.08 -9.21
CA VAL A 415 21.57 -19.65 -8.28
C VAL A 415 22.95 -19.77 -8.95
N ASP A 416 23.21 -20.88 -9.64
CA ASP A 416 24.45 -21.07 -10.40
C ASP A 416 24.41 -20.38 -11.78
N ARG A 417 23.22 -20.24 -12.36
CA ARG A 417 23.05 -19.74 -13.74
C ARG A 417 21.73 -18.98 -13.96
N PRO A 418 21.67 -17.68 -13.64
CA PRO A 418 20.59 -16.80 -14.05
C PRO A 418 20.30 -16.84 -15.56
N ILE A 419 19.05 -16.56 -15.94
CA ILE A 419 18.62 -16.51 -17.34
C ILE A 419 18.64 -15.05 -17.83
N ALA A 420 19.19 -14.82 -19.03
CA ALA A 420 19.16 -13.51 -19.66
C ALA A 420 17.76 -13.18 -20.21
N GLY A 421 17.27 -11.98 -19.90
CA GLY A 421 16.04 -11.40 -20.41
C GLY A 421 16.30 -10.25 -21.38
N TYR A 422 15.30 -9.93 -22.20
CA TYR A 422 15.28 -8.71 -23.02
C TYR A 422 13.85 -8.29 -23.34
N THR A 423 13.56 -6.99 -23.26
CA THR A 423 12.39 -6.39 -23.89
C THR A 423 12.78 -5.10 -24.64
N GLN A 424 11.89 -4.58 -25.48
CA GLN A 424 12.09 -3.25 -26.09
C GLN A 424 11.80 -2.09 -25.12
N GLU A 425 11.08 -2.35 -24.04
CA GLU A 425 10.66 -1.34 -23.05
C GLU A 425 11.77 -1.13 -22.00
N SER A 426 12.29 -2.22 -21.42
CA SER A 426 13.32 -2.23 -20.37
C SER A 426 14.75 -2.49 -20.85
N GLY A 427 14.93 -3.02 -22.08
CA GLY A 427 16.26 -3.41 -22.57
C GLY A 427 16.72 -4.77 -22.01
N PRO A 428 18.04 -4.99 -21.77
CA PRO A 428 18.57 -6.25 -21.24
C PRO A 428 18.29 -6.41 -19.75
N SER A 429 17.83 -7.59 -19.34
CA SER A 429 17.47 -7.91 -17.94
C SER A 429 18.02 -9.26 -17.48
N LEU A 430 17.92 -9.57 -16.18
CA LEU A 430 18.34 -10.84 -15.58
C LEU A 430 17.22 -11.47 -14.74
N VAL A 431 16.92 -12.74 -15.02
CA VAL A 431 16.04 -13.58 -14.22
C VAL A 431 16.91 -14.41 -13.27
N THR A 432 17.13 -13.89 -12.06
CA THR A 432 17.90 -14.57 -11.00
C THR A 432 17.00 -15.37 -10.06
N TYR A 433 17.59 -16.16 -9.16
CA TYR A 433 16.83 -16.89 -8.14
C TYR A 433 16.05 -15.95 -7.21
N SER A 434 16.68 -14.89 -6.70
CA SER A 434 16.06 -14.02 -5.69
C SER A 434 14.84 -13.27 -6.26
N VAL A 435 15.01 -12.65 -7.43
CA VAL A 435 13.97 -11.86 -8.09
C VAL A 435 12.78 -12.74 -8.53
N LEU A 436 13.04 -13.93 -9.08
CA LEU A 436 11.95 -14.85 -9.45
C LEU A 436 11.23 -15.44 -8.23
N THR A 437 11.95 -15.74 -7.14
CA THR A 437 11.34 -16.23 -5.89
C THR A 437 10.45 -15.16 -5.25
N ALA A 438 10.88 -13.89 -5.26
CA ALA A 438 10.06 -12.75 -4.82
C ALA A 438 8.79 -12.58 -5.68
N ALA A 439 8.90 -12.73 -7.00
CA ALA A 439 7.75 -12.67 -7.90
C ALA A 439 6.75 -13.83 -7.68
N ILE A 440 7.24 -15.05 -7.41
CA ILE A 440 6.37 -16.19 -7.03
C ILE A 440 5.68 -15.92 -5.69
N TYR A 441 6.39 -15.42 -4.68
CA TYR A 441 5.81 -15.09 -3.38
C TYR A 441 4.73 -14.00 -3.51
N SER A 442 4.99 -12.96 -4.29
CA SER A 442 4.02 -11.91 -4.64
C SER A 442 2.75 -12.49 -5.28
N ALA A 443 2.88 -13.47 -6.20
CA ALA A 443 1.73 -14.15 -6.80
C ALA A 443 0.83 -14.86 -5.79
N MET A 444 1.39 -15.38 -4.69
CA MET A 444 0.59 -16.09 -3.68
C MET A 444 -0.44 -15.19 -2.99
N TYR A 445 -0.29 -13.86 -3.08
CA TYR A 445 -1.27 -12.89 -2.56
C TYR A 445 -2.55 -12.83 -3.40
N ASN A 446 -2.53 -13.24 -4.68
CA ASN A 446 -3.69 -13.16 -5.57
C ASN A 446 -3.77 -14.34 -6.54
N ALA A 447 -4.63 -15.31 -6.24
CA ALA A 447 -4.79 -16.54 -7.02
C ALA A 447 -5.29 -16.33 -8.47
N GLN A 448 -5.88 -15.17 -8.78
CA GLN A 448 -6.28 -14.83 -10.16
C GLN A 448 -5.05 -14.63 -11.09
N THR A 449 -3.87 -14.36 -10.53
CA THR A 449 -2.61 -14.20 -11.27
C THR A 449 -1.96 -15.53 -11.67
N TRP A 450 -2.35 -16.64 -11.03
CA TRP A 450 -1.67 -17.93 -11.14
C TRP A 450 -1.62 -18.54 -12.55
N PRO A 451 -2.62 -18.35 -13.44
CA PRO A 451 -2.50 -18.74 -14.86
C PRO A 451 -1.35 -18.03 -15.58
N ALA A 452 -1.17 -16.72 -15.32
CA ALA A 452 -0.09 -15.93 -15.91
C ALA A 452 1.29 -16.36 -15.38
N LEU A 453 1.41 -16.60 -14.06
CA LEU A 453 2.64 -17.14 -13.46
C LEU A 453 2.97 -18.53 -14.01
N ALA A 454 1.98 -19.43 -14.14
CA ALA A 454 2.19 -20.76 -14.69
C ALA A 454 2.66 -20.72 -16.15
N ARG A 455 2.09 -19.84 -16.98
CA ARG A 455 2.56 -19.62 -18.35
C ARG A 455 4.01 -19.13 -18.35
N MET A 456 4.34 -18.10 -17.57
CA MET A 456 5.70 -17.56 -17.46
C MET A 456 6.73 -18.62 -17.01
N LEU A 457 6.41 -19.42 -15.99
CA LEU A 457 7.31 -20.50 -15.53
C LEU A 457 7.47 -21.59 -16.59
N SER A 458 6.40 -21.98 -17.29
CA SER A 458 6.48 -22.98 -18.36
C SER A 458 7.32 -22.50 -19.55
N ASP A 459 7.19 -21.22 -19.94
CA ASP A 459 8.02 -20.56 -20.96
C ASP A 459 9.49 -20.41 -20.53
N LEU A 460 9.75 -20.03 -19.28
CA LEU A 460 11.11 -19.96 -18.71
C LEU A 460 11.81 -21.33 -18.71
N GLU A 461 11.12 -22.38 -18.28
CA GLU A 461 11.58 -23.77 -18.36
C GLU A 461 11.75 -24.27 -19.82
N GLN A 462 11.34 -23.49 -20.83
CA GLN A 462 11.57 -23.75 -22.26
C GLN A 462 12.65 -22.83 -22.87
N GLY A 463 13.25 -21.94 -22.06
CA GLY A 463 14.25 -20.96 -22.51
C GLY A 463 13.67 -19.66 -23.08
N ASN A 464 12.35 -19.45 -23.00
CA ASN A 464 11.69 -18.22 -23.38
C ASN A 464 11.56 -17.29 -22.16
N SER A 465 12.45 -16.29 -22.07
CA SER A 465 12.46 -15.34 -20.95
C SER A 465 11.58 -14.10 -21.16
N THR A 466 10.89 -13.94 -22.29
CA THR A 466 10.21 -12.67 -22.64
C THR A 466 9.14 -12.24 -21.63
N LEU A 467 8.30 -13.15 -21.13
CA LEU A 467 7.30 -12.81 -20.10
C LEU A 467 7.98 -12.38 -18.78
N ALA A 468 8.96 -13.15 -18.30
CA ALA A 468 9.68 -12.81 -17.08
C ALA A 468 10.46 -11.49 -17.20
N ALA A 469 11.10 -11.23 -18.36
CA ALA A 469 11.81 -9.98 -18.64
C ALA A 469 10.87 -8.77 -18.63
N ALA A 470 9.61 -8.94 -19.07
CA ALA A 470 8.58 -7.89 -19.01
C ALA A 470 8.00 -7.71 -17.60
N PHE A 471 7.92 -8.76 -16.78
CA PHE A 471 7.31 -8.68 -15.45
C PHE A 471 8.28 -8.14 -14.40
N LEU A 472 9.55 -8.59 -14.43
CA LEU A 472 10.50 -8.33 -13.35
C LEU A 472 11.11 -6.92 -13.42
N GLU A 473 11.34 -6.38 -14.61
CA GLU A 473 11.82 -4.99 -14.78
C GLU A 473 10.75 -3.96 -14.41
N ASN A 474 9.47 -4.21 -14.73
CA ASN A 474 8.35 -3.36 -14.29
C ASN A 474 8.12 -3.37 -12.76
N ALA A 475 8.88 -4.17 -12.00
CA ALA A 475 8.86 -4.21 -10.55
C ALA A 475 10.16 -3.70 -9.89
N ALA A 476 11.13 -3.21 -10.69
CA ALA A 476 12.49 -2.92 -10.26
C ALA A 476 12.87 -1.42 -10.21
N TRP A 477 12.02 -0.53 -10.70
CA TRP A 477 12.31 0.90 -10.88
C TRP A 477 11.14 1.77 -10.41
N GLY A 478 11.39 2.70 -9.48
CA GLY A 478 10.45 3.79 -9.14
C GLY A 478 10.64 5.04 -10.01
N TYR A 479 11.80 5.20 -10.65
CA TYR A 479 12.12 6.35 -11.50
C TYR A 479 11.91 6.07 -13.00
N ASP A 480 10.89 6.68 -13.61
CA ASP A 480 10.74 6.74 -15.07
C ASP A 480 11.31 8.08 -15.64
N PRO A 481 12.39 8.05 -16.45
CA PRO A 481 12.96 9.24 -17.08
C PRO A 481 12.09 9.84 -18.22
N ALA A 482 11.05 9.15 -18.68
CA ALA A 482 10.09 9.67 -19.66
C ALA A 482 8.97 10.51 -19.02
N LEU A 483 8.72 10.36 -17.71
CA LEU A 483 7.75 11.18 -17.00
C LEU A 483 8.34 12.56 -16.64
N PRO A 484 7.53 13.64 -16.70
CA PRO A 484 7.95 14.94 -16.22
C PRO A 484 8.13 14.89 -14.69
N ALA A 485 9.23 15.44 -14.18
CA ALA A 485 9.49 15.51 -12.73
C ALA A 485 8.29 16.11 -11.99
N THR A 486 7.78 15.39 -11.00
CA THR A 486 6.55 15.73 -10.26
C THR A 486 6.71 17.09 -9.55
N PRO A 487 5.71 17.99 -9.62
CA PRO A 487 5.81 19.32 -9.00
C PRO A 487 6.06 19.27 -7.49
N ASN A 488 5.46 18.29 -6.82
CA ASN A 488 5.76 17.93 -5.45
C ASN A 488 6.82 16.83 -5.43
N LYS A 489 8.05 17.20 -5.07
CA LYS A 489 9.17 16.26 -4.85
C LYS A 489 8.92 15.39 -3.62
N ARG A 490 8.15 14.31 -3.78
CA ARG A 490 7.98 13.26 -2.76
C ARG A 490 8.38 11.94 -3.40
N PRO A 491 9.55 11.39 -3.04
CA PRO A 491 9.91 10.03 -3.44
C PRO A 491 8.96 9.02 -2.81
N SER A 492 8.85 7.86 -3.44
CA SER A 492 8.27 6.64 -2.89
C SER A 492 8.98 6.25 -1.58
N SER A 493 8.36 5.45 -0.70
CA SER A 493 8.99 5.05 0.58
C SER A 493 8.58 3.67 1.09
N ASP A 494 9.42 2.66 0.84
CA ASP A 494 9.30 1.34 1.48
C ASP A 494 9.74 1.39 2.97
N GLU A 495 10.71 2.25 3.31
CA GLU A 495 11.40 2.23 4.61
C GLU A 495 10.55 2.73 5.79
N LEU A 496 9.45 3.41 5.53
CA LEU A 496 8.43 3.70 6.55
C LEU A 496 7.88 2.40 7.16
N GLY A 497 7.70 1.35 6.36
CA GLY A 497 7.28 0.03 6.85
C GLY A 497 8.23 -0.50 7.92
N PHE A 498 9.55 -0.38 7.71
CA PHE A 498 10.56 -0.75 8.71
C PHE A 498 10.45 0.13 9.97
N LEU A 499 10.29 1.46 9.85
CA LEU A 499 10.13 2.33 11.02
C LEU A 499 8.89 1.95 11.86
N VAL A 500 7.80 1.52 11.22
CA VAL A 500 6.59 1.06 11.90
C VAL A 500 6.81 -0.31 12.56
N ILE A 501 7.26 -1.33 11.83
CA ILE A 501 7.52 -2.69 12.34
C ILE A 501 8.48 -2.65 13.54
N CYS A 502 9.56 -1.88 13.42
CA CYS A 502 10.60 -1.79 14.43
C CYS A 502 10.20 -0.87 15.60
N GLY A 503 9.35 0.14 15.36
CA GLY A 503 8.76 0.96 16.42
C GLY A 503 7.74 0.19 17.26
N ASP A 504 6.90 -0.66 16.64
CA ASP A 504 5.93 -1.48 17.36
C ASP A 504 6.56 -2.69 18.09
N SER A 505 7.82 -3.04 17.78
CA SER A 505 8.63 -4.07 18.46
C SER A 505 9.77 -3.50 19.34
N TYR A 506 9.84 -2.19 19.57
CA TYR A 506 11.02 -1.51 20.15
C TYR A 506 11.51 -1.99 21.54
N ASP A 507 10.63 -2.58 22.35
CA ASP A 507 10.91 -3.09 23.70
C ASP A 507 11.25 -4.59 23.71
N ALA A 508 11.28 -5.24 22.55
CA ALA A 508 11.81 -6.58 22.40
C ALA A 508 13.33 -6.58 22.68
N PRO A 509 13.85 -7.45 23.56
CA PRO A 509 15.26 -7.45 23.91
C PRO A 509 16.12 -7.88 22.73
N LEU A 510 17.11 -7.05 22.38
CA LEU A 510 18.13 -7.41 21.39
C LEU A 510 18.94 -8.63 21.87
N PRO A 511 19.31 -9.55 20.96
CA PRO A 511 20.00 -10.78 21.32
C PRO A 511 21.43 -10.50 21.84
N PRO A 512 21.89 -11.18 22.91
CA PRO A 512 23.24 -10.98 23.44
C PRO A 512 24.34 -11.41 22.45
N ASP A 513 24.02 -12.36 21.56
CA ASP A 513 24.93 -12.89 20.53
C ASP A 513 24.88 -12.10 19.21
N GLY A 514 24.10 -11.00 19.16
CA GLY A 514 24.03 -10.06 18.04
C GLY A 514 23.77 -10.74 16.69
N LEU A 515 24.65 -10.50 15.71
CA LEU A 515 24.53 -11.05 14.35
C LEU A 515 24.56 -12.57 14.28
N ASP A 516 25.15 -13.29 15.24
CA ASP A 516 25.12 -14.76 15.23
C ASP A 516 23.73 -15.31 15.63
N TRP A 517 22.93 -14.55 16.38
CA TRP A 517 21.50 -14.83 16.55
C TRP A 517 20.70 -14.51 15.29
N TRP A 518 20.93 -13.35 14.66
CA TRP A 518 20.22 -12.99 13.41
C TRP A 518 20.51 -13.97 12.27
N GLY A 519 21.74 -14.44 12.12
CA GLY A 519 22.09 -15.49 11.17
C GLY A 519 21.40 -16.83 11.48
N SER A 520 21.23 -17.15 12.76
CA SER A 520 20.47 -18.33 13.20
C SER A 520 18.97 -18.19 12.91
N LEU A 521 18.41 -17.00 13.08
CA LEU A 521 17.01 -16.70 12.71
C LEU A 521 16.82 -16.80 11.19
N TRP A 522 17.66 -16.15 10.39
CA TRP A 522 17.60 -16.18 8.92
C TRP A 522 17.68 -17.60 8.36
N ALA A 523 18.60 -18.42 8.89
CA ALA A 523 18.73 -19.82 8.52
C ALA A 523 17.47 -20.63 8.89
N ASN A 524 16.88 -20.40 10.06
CA ASN A 524 15.65 -21.06 10.49
C ASN A 524 14.44 -20.64 9.62
N MET A 525 14.29 -19.35 9.34
CA MET A 525 13.20 -18.83 8.50
C MET A 525 13.30 -19.38 7.07
N THR A 526 14.49 -19.36 6.47
CA THR A 526 14.74 -19.89 5.12
C THR A 526 14.60 -21.41 5.05
N ALA A 527 14.95 -22.15 6.12
CA ALA A 527 14.70 -23.59 6.20
C ALA A 527 13.21 -23.94 6.41
N THR A 528 12.45 -23.07 7.07
CA THR A 528 10.99 -23.20 7.25
C THR A 528 10.25 -22.90 5.94
N SER A 529 10.68 -21.87 5.21
CA SER A 529 10.12 -21.49 3.92
C SER A 529 11.19 -21.00 2.96
N TRP A 530 11.46 -21.81 1.95
CA TRP A 530 12.32 -21.48 0.81
C TRP A 530 11.81 -20.26 0.01
N LEU A 531 10.50 -19.98 0.08
CA LEU A 531 9.80 -18.98 -0.74
C LEU A 531 9.71 -17.62 -0.04
N SER A 532 9.32 -17.62 1.24
CA SER A 532 9.08 -16.39 2.01
C SER A 532 10.09 -16.15 3.13
N GLY A 533 10.86 -17.15 3.54
CA GLY A 533 11.78 -17.06 4.69
C GLY A 533 12.92 -16.05 4.51
N ASN A 534 13.35 -15.80 3.28
CA ASN A 534 14.38 -14.81 2.99
C ASN A 534 13.82 -13.38 2.99
N SER A 535 12.72 -13.11 2.26
CA SER A 535 12.09 -11.77 2.22
C SER A 535 11.62 -11.35 3.62
N ARG A 536 10.83 -12.20 4.28
CA ARG A 536 10.30 -11.96 5.64
C ARG A 536 11.38 -11.77 6.70
N PHE A 537 12.60 -12.26 6.49
CA PHE A 537 13.72 -11.97 7.37
C PHE A 537 14.21 -10.53 7.21
N TYR A 538 14.33 -10.04 5.97
CA TYR A 538 14.77 -8.67 5.70
C TYR A 538 13.73 -7.61 6.10
N ASP A 539 12.44 -7.97 6.23
CA ASP A 539 11.40 -7.08 6.79
C ASP A 539 11.64 -6.74 8.28
N VAL A 540 12.32 -7.61 9.04
CA VAL A 540 12.55 -7.47 10.49
C VAL A 540 14.01 -7.25 10.89
N PHE A 541 14.97 -7.64 10.05
CA PHE A 541 16.40 -7.46 10.31
C PHE A 541 16.83 -5.99 10.58
N PRO A 542 16.22 -4.94 9.99
CA PRO A 542 16.54 -3.55 10.33
C PRO A 542 16.30 -3.18 11.80
N CYS A 543 15.44 -3.92 12.53
CA CYS A 543 14.96 -3.49 13.84
C CYS A 543 16.03 -3.42 14.94
N GLN A 544 17.15 -4.13 14.80
CA GLN A 544 18.28 -3.97 15.73
C GLN A 544 18.89 -2.55 15.73
N HIS A 545 18.70 -1.76 14.66
CA HIS A 545 19.20 -0.40 14.55
C HIS A 545 18.21 0.64 15.09
N PHE A 546 16.95 0.30 15.35
CA PHE A 546 15.91 1.28 15.71
C PHE A 546 16.27 2.08 16.96
N THR A 547 16.60 1.39 18.05
CA THR A 547 16.93 2.00 19.35
C THR A 547 18.31 2.67 19.41
N LYS A 548 19.08 2.63 18.31
CA LYS A 548 20.32 3.41 18.14
C LYS A 548 20.00 4.86 17.75
N TYR A 549 18.93 5.06 16.98
CA TYR A 549 18.53 6.36 16.42
C TYR A 549 17.36 6.98 17.18
N TRP A 550 16.31 6.23 17.47
CA TRP A 550 15.13 6.72 18.19
C TRP A 550 15.08 6.20 19.62
N PRO A 551 14.83 7.07 20.63
CA PRO A 551 14.39 6.63 21.95
C PRO A 551 12.94 6.12 21.89
N GLU A 552 12.41 5.65 23.02
CA GLU A 552 11.04 5.14 23.20
C GLU A 552 9.99 5.82 22.28
N PRO A 553 9.34 5.06 21.38
CA PRO A 553 8.24 5.54 20.55
C PRO A 553 7.05 5.96 21.42
N ALA A 554 6.34 6.98 20.98
CA ALA A 554 5.26 7.56 21.75
C ALA A 554 3.96 6.75 21.59
N GLY A 555 3.19 6.63 22.68
CA GLY A 555 1.83 6.08 22.64
C GLY A 555 1.69 4.58 22.36
N VAL A 556 2.79 3.82 22.35
CA VAL A 556 2.81 2.38 22.02
C VAL A 556 1.82 1.58 22.87
N TYR A 557 1.12 0.63 22.25
CA TYR A 557 0.15 -0.21 22.94
C TYR A 557 0.76 -1.54 23.39
N ARG A 558 0.56 -1.88 24.68
CA ARG A 558 1.03 -3.12 25.31
C ARG A 558 -0.05 -3.87 26.11
N GLY A 559 -1.29 -3.41 26.09
CA GLY A 559 -2.40 -4.03 26.82
C GLY A 559 -2.88 -5.36 26.22
N GLY A 560 -4.04 -5.79 26.73
CA GLY A 560 -4.78 -6.97 26.29
C GLY A 560 -5.41 -6.82 24.91
N LEU A 561 -6.00 -7.90 24.40
CA LEU A 561 -6.92 -7.87 23.26
C LEU A 561 -8.35 -8.25 23.67
N ASP A 562 -8.58 -8.41 24.98
CA ASP A 562 -9.77 -8.95 25.65
C ASP A 562 -10.69 -7.87 26.27
N HIS A 563 -10.46 -6.58 25.99
CA HIS A 563 -11.33 -5.52 26.50
C HIS A 563 -12.77 -5.69 25.98
N ALA A 564 -13.76 -5.56 26.87
CA ALA A 564 -15.17 -5.68 26.51
C ALA A 564 -15.60 -4.55 25.56
N LEU A 565 -15.94 -4.91 24.32
CA LEU A 565 -16.27 -3.96 23.26
C LEU A 565 -17.76 -3.57 23.27
N ARG A 566 -18.10 -2.39 22.75
CA ARG A 566 -19.50 -1.96 22.55
C ARG A 566 -20.25 -2.85 21.56
N ASN A 567 -19.57 -3.25 20.48
CA ASN A 567 -20.05 -4.20 19.48
C ASN A 567 -18.92 -5.21 19.20
N PRO A 568 -19.21 -6.51 18.96
CA PRO A 568 -18.20 -7.49 18.59
C PRO A 568 -17.65 -7.23 17.18
N VAL A 569 -16.37 -7.50 16.95
CA VAL A 569 -15.74 -7.40 15.62
C VAL A 569 -15.97 -8.66 14.77
N LEU A 570 -15.87 -8.52 13.46
CA LEU A 570 -15.86 -9.63 12.52
C LEU A 570 -14.44 -9.83 11.97
N LEU A 571 -13.84 -10.97 12.27
CA LEU A 571 -12.55 -11.41 11.77
C LEU A 571 -12.75 -12.25 10.51
N ILE A 572 -11.85 -12.12 9.54
CA ILE A 572 -11.72 -12.99 8.38
C ILE A 572 -10.25 -13.42 8.29
N ALA A 573 -10.02 -14.71 8.06
CA ALA A 573 -8.68 -15.24 7.85
C ALA A 573 -8.71 -16.50 7.00
N GLU A 574 -7.78 -16.58 6.06
CA GLU A 574 -7.80 -17.54 4.97
C GLU A 574 -6.94 -18.77 5.27
N THR A 575 -7.36 -19.93 4.77
CA THR A 575 -6.59 -21.18 4.96
C THR A 575 -5.21 -21.14 4.31
N HIS A 576 -5.10 -20.50 3.14
CA HIS A 576 -3.85 -20.45 2.35
C HIS A 576 -3.36 -19.00 2.18
N ASP A 577 -3.55 -18.17 3.20
CA ASP A 577 -2.94 -16.83 3.21
C ASP A 577 -1.40 -16.97 3.30
N PRO A 578 -0.60 -16.39 2.38
CA PRO A 578 0.86 -16.41 2.45
C PRO A 578 1.43 -15.43 3.50
N ALA A 579 0.59 -14.60 4.13
CA ALA A 579 0.96 -13.46 4.94
C ALA A 579 0.27 -13.39 6.31
N THR A 580 -1.01 -13.74 6.41
CA THR A 580 -1.82 -13.66 7.66
C THR A 580 -2.75 -14.88 7.85
N PRO A 581 -2.19 -16.10 7.97
CA PRO A 581 -2.94 -17.35 7.91
C PRO A 581 -3.96 -17.54 9.03
N LEU A 582 -5.03 -18.32 8.75
CA LEU A 582 -6.15 -18.66 9.64
C LEU A 582 -5.79 -18.97 11.11
N ARG A 583 -4.60 -19.49 11.40
CA ARG A 583 -4.10 -19.65 12.78
C ARG A 583 -4.03 -18.33 13.57
N ASN A 584 -3.77 -17.21 12.92
CA ASN A 584 -3.71 -15.88 13.53
C ASN A 584 -5.12 -15.39 13.89
N GLY A 585 -6.07 -15.49 12.96
CA GLY A 585 -7.50 -15.25 13.23
C GLY A 585 -8.04 -16.11 14.38
N ARG A 586 -7.68 -17.40 14.43
CA ARG A 586 -8.05 -18.30 15.55
C ARG A 586 -7.40 -17.93 16.88
N ARG A 587 -6.13 -17.49 16.88
CA ARG A 587 -5.43 -17.01 18.09
C ARG A 587 -6.03 -15.70 18.59
N LEU A 588 -6.38 -14.78 17.67
CA LEU A 588 -7.05 -13.54 18.01
C LEU A 588 -8.45 -13.80 18.58
N LEU A 589 -9.28 -14.63 17.93
CA LEU A 589 -10.59 -15.04 18.44
C LEU A 589 -10.49 -15.66 19.86
N ALA A 590 -9.45 -16.45 20.11
CA ALA A 590 -9.21 -17.07 21.41
C ALA A 590 -8.77 -16.07 22.50
N GLU A 591 -8.08 -14.99 22.15
CA GLU A 591 -7.72 -13.92 23.10
C GLU A 591 -8.88 -12.92 23.31
N MET A 592 -9.52 -12.44 22.22
CA MET A 592 -10.67 -11.52 22.29
C MET A 592 -11.88 -12.15 22.98
N GLY A 593 -12.10 -13.46 22.76
CA GLY A 593 -13.26 -14.20 23.26
C GLY A 593 -14.53 -14.00 22.43
N ARG A 594 -15.46 -14.97 22.56
CA ARG A 594 -16.70 -15.05 21.76
C ARG A 594 -17.74 -13.95 22.01
N ASP A 595 -17.48 -13.04 22.94
CA ASP A 595 -18.35 -11.90 23.21
C ASP A 595 -17.83 -10.61 22.53
N ASN A 596 -16.53 -10.58 22.18
CA ASN A 596 -15.89 -9.47 21.47
C ASN A 596 -15.60 -9.77 19.98
N ALA A 597 -15.65 -11.03 19.52
CA ALA A 597 -15.31 -11.38 18.14
C ALA A 597 -16.11 -12.56 17.54
N ARG A 598 -16.13 -12.61 16.21
CA ARG A 598 -16.49 -13.77 15.36
C ARG A 598 -15.43 -13.98 14.29
N LEU A 599 -15.23 -15.21 13.83
CA LEU A 599 -14.30 -15.53 12.75
C LEU A 599 -15.03 -16.17 11.56
N ILE A 600 -14.82 -15.64 10.37
CA ILE A 600 -15.02 -16.36 9.12
C ILE A 600 -13.71 -17.07 8.79
N ALA A 601 -13.72 -18.40 8.83
CA ALA A 601 -12.64 -19.23 8.31
C ALA A 601 -12.84 -19.33 6.79
N HIS A 602 -12.05 -18.58 6.03
CA HIS A 602 -12.20 -18.52 4.58
C HIS A 602 -11.33 -19.59 3.90
N HIS A 603 -11.98 -20.59 3.32
CA HIS A 603 -11.38 -21.67 2.56
C HIS A 603 -11.17 -21.25 1.09
N GLY A 604 -10.15 -20.44 0.87
CA GLY A 604 -9.71 -19.91 -0.42
C GLY A 604 -8.19 -19.72 -0.47
N TYR A 605 -7.71 -19.08 -1.54
CA TYR A 605 -6.30 -18.84 -1.86
C TYR A 605 -6.01 -17.36 -2.20
N GLY A 606 -5.01 -16.79 -1.54
CA GLY A 606 -4.70 -15.36 -1.64
C GLY A 606 -4.48 -14.76 -0.26
N HIS A 607 -4.07 -13.49 -0.23
CA HIS A 607 -3.97 -12.73 1.01
C HIS A 607 -5.25 -11.93 1.25
N SER A 608 -5.87 -12.06 2.42
CA SER A 608 -7.23 -11.61 2.75
C SER A 608 -8.31 -12.20 1.83
N SER A 609 -9.59 -11.85 2.04
CA SER A 609 -10.74 -12.43 1.32
C SER A 609 -10.90 -12.00 -0.17
N ARG A 610 -9.78 -11.92 -0.89
CA ARG A 610 -9.64 -11.68 -2.33
C ARG A 610 -10.16 -12.82 -3.21
N ASP A 611 -10.04 -14.06 -2.73
CA ASP A 611 -10.71 -15.20 -3.36
C ASP A 611 -12.21 -15.08 -3.04
N THR A 612 -13.07 -15.00 -4.05
CA THR A 612 -14.45 -14.53 -3.84
C THR A 612 -15.34 -15.62 -3.27
N SER A 613 -16.18 -15.28 -2.29
CA SER A 613 -17.12 -16.21 -1.66
C SER A 613 -18.43 -15.54 -1.27
N ARG A 614 -19.51 -15.88 -1.97
CA ARG A 614 -20.90 -15.52 -1.63
C ARG A 614 -21.27 -15.82 -0.17
N CYS A 615 -20.60 -16.79 0.47
CA CYS A 615 -20.75 -17.05 1.91
C CYS A 615 -20.12 -15.94 2.76
N THR A 616 -18.86 -15.58 2.50
CA THR A 616 -18.18 -14.46 3.18
C THR A 616 -18.92 -13.16 2.92
N ASP A 617 -19.20 -12.85 1.64
CA ASP A 617 -19.88 -11.64 1.18
C ASP A 617 -21.27 -11.46 1.83
N ALA A 618 -22.05 -12.53 2.00
CA ALA A 618 -23.35 -12.45 2.68
C ALA A 618 -23.21 -12.10 4.18
N ILE A 619 -22.23 -12.67 4.88
CA ILE A 619 -22.01 -12.43 6.31
C ILE A 619 -21.48 -11.00 6.53
N VAL A 620 -20.45 -10.57 5.78
CA VAL A 620 -19.87 -9.23 5.96
C VAL A 620 -20.88 -8.12 5.65
N ARG A 621 -21.76 -8.33 4.68
CA ARG A 621 -22.82 -7.39 4.29
C ARG A 621 -23.93 -7.30 5.34
N ALA A 622 -24.41 -8.43 5.87
CA ALA A 622 -25.39 -8.45 6.95
C ALA A 622 -24.83 -7.86 8.26
N TYR A 623 -23.53 -8.01 8.50
CA TYR A 623 -22.83 -7.37 9.60
C TYR A 623 -22.70 -5.85 9.41
N ILE A 624 -22.23 -5.37 8.25
CA ILE A 624 -22.04 -3.92 8.01
C ILE A 624 -23.38 -3.17 8.00
N LEU A 625 -24.42 -3.70 7.37
CA LEU A 625 -25.74 -3.07 7.30
C LEU A 625 -26.50 -3.13 8.64
N ASP A 626 -26.68 -4.33 9.18
CA ASP A 626 -27.58 -4.56 10.32
C ASP A 626 -26.84 -4.75 11.66
N GLY A 627 -25.60 -5.22 11.62
CA GLY A 627 -24.88 -5.79 12.77
C GLY A 627 -25.14 -7.26 13.01
N THR A 628 -25.72 -7.97 12.04
CA THR A 628 -25.96 -9.41 12.16
C THR A 628 -24.64 -10.16 12.11
N LEU A 629 -24.39 -10.99 13.12
CA LEU A 629 -23.21 -11.84 13.24
C LEU A 629 -23.63 -13.32 13.32
N PRO A 630 -22.77 -14.28 12.91
CA PRO A 630 -23.04 -15.70 13.11
C PRO A 630 -23.21 -16.08 14.59
N ASP A 631 -24.03 -17.09 14.89
CA ASP A 631 -24.18 -17.61 16.27
C ASP A 631 -22.93 -18.38 16.73
N GLU A 632 -22.30 -19.11 15.80
CA GLU A 632 -21.08 -19.88 16.02
C GLU A 632 -19.85 -18.96 16.09
N ALA A 633 -18.86 -19.30 16.93
CA ALA A 633 -17.70 -18.44 17.13
C ALA A 633 -16.77 -18.39 15.90
N GLU A 634 -16.72 -19.49 15.14
CA GLU A 634 -16.05 -19.61 13.85
C GLU A 634 -17.05 -20.17 12.83
N THR A 635 -17.07 -19.66 11.61
CA THR A 635 -17.96 -20.10 10.51
C THR A 635 -17.13 -20.35 9.26
N ALA A 636 -17.25 -21.53 8.66
CA ALA A 636 -16.53 -21.89 7.45
C ALA A 636 -17.24 -21.36 6.19
N CYS A 637 -16.52 -20.56 5.40
CA CYS A 637 -16.94 -20.16 4.05
C CYS A 637 -15.91 -20.64 3.02
N TYR A 638 -16.34 -20.94 1.79
CA TYR A 638 -15.49 -21.48 0.74
C TYR A 638 -15.49 -20.56 -0.48
N ALA A 639 -14.35 -20.42 -1.14
CA ALA A 639 -14.26 -19.74 -2.44
C ALA A 639 -15.24 -20.36 -3.45
N ASP A 640 -15.90 -19.53 -4.26
CA ASP A 640 -16.94 -19.94 -5.19
C ASP A 640 -16.39 -20.69 -6.43
N GLU A 641 -15.12 -20.43 -6.75
CA GLU A 641 -14.41 -21.00 -7.89
C GLU A 641 -13.09 -21.65 -7.46
N LYS A 642 -12.31 -22.11 -8.43
CA LYS A 642 -10.98 -22.66 -8.20
C LYS A 642 -9.97 -21.91 -9.06
N PRO A 643 -8.72 -21.74 -8.58
CA PRO A 643 -7.63 -21.23 -9.40
C PRO A 643 -7.53 -21.97 -10.73
N TYR A 644 -7.08 -21.26 -11.77
CA TYR A 644 -7.09 -21.70 -13.18
C TYR A 644 -8.47 -21.93 -13.84
N LEU A 645 -9.57 -21.94 -13.07
CA LEU A 645 -10.92 -22.20 -13.57
C LEU A 645 -11.90 -21.02 -13.37
N TYR A 646 -11.43 -19.88 -12.90
CA TYR A 646 -12.22 -18.64 -12.76
C TYR A 646 -12.95 -18.27 -14.06
N GLY A 647 -14.27 -18.03 -13.99
CA GLY A 647 -15.13 -17.67 -15.11
C GLY A 647 -15.50 -18.81 -16.08
N VAL A 648 -14.89 -19.99 -15.95
CA VAL A 648 -15.09 -21.10 -16.92
C VAL A 648 -16.49 -21.73 -16.83
N LYS A 649 -17.19 -21.58 -15.69
CA LYS A 649 -18.47 -22.25 -15.41
C LYS A 649 -19.70 -21.58 -16.02
N ASP A 650 -19.68 -20.28 -16.29
CA ASP A 650 -20.90 -19.49 -16.61
C ASP A 650 -21.38 -19.60 -18.07
N GLY A 651 -21.07 -20.71 -18.75
CA GLY A 651 -21.49 -20.97 -20.13
C GLY A 651 -20.82 -20.08 -21.19
N ALA A 652 -19.91 -19.19 -20.77
CA ALA A 652 -19.10 -18.31 -21.61
C ALA A 652 -17.99 -19.09 -22.34
N VAL A 653 -18.36 -20.13 -23.10
CA VAL A 653 -17.44 -20.88 -23.98
C VAL A 653 -17.16 -20.07 -25.25
N LYS A 654 -16.53 -18.91 -25.05
CA LYS A 654 -15.82 -18.10 -26.04
C LYS A 654 -14.59 -17.48 -25.37
N ASP A 655 -13.44 -17.79 -25.94
CA ASP A 655 -12.17 -17.05 -25.82
C ASP A 655 -11.43 -17.06 -24.47
N MET A 656 -11.93 -17.76 -23.43
CA MET A 656 -11.13 -18.15 -22.25
C MET A 656 -10.18 -19.35 -22.48
N ALA A 657 -10.12 -19.90 -23.69
CA ALA A 657 -9.20 -20.98 -24.06
C ALA A 657 -7.78 -20.45 -24.30
N VAL A 658 -7.05 -20.12 -23.22
CA VAL A 658 -5.59 -19.87 -23.14
C VAL A 658 -5.04 -18.69 -23.99
N GLY A 659 -5.85 -18.06 -24.85
CA GLY A 659 -5.41 -17.02 -25.80
C GLY A 659 -6.09 -15.64 -25.69
N GLY A 660 -7.01 -15.44 -24.75
CA GLY A 660 -7.79 -14.19 -24.61
C GLY A 660 -7.30 -13.20 -23.53
N LEU A 661 -6.60 -13.70 -22.49
CA LEU A 661 -6.07 -12.87 -21.40
C LEU A 661 -4.61 -12.53 -21.65
N ASP A 662 -4.26 -11.24 -21.63
CA ASP A 662 -2.87 -10.77 -21.65
C ASP A 662 -2.19 -11.08 -20.30
N PRO A 663 -1.19 -11.99 -20.24
CA PRO A 663 -0.48 -12.30 -19.01
C PRO A 663 0.28 -11.08 -18.45
N VAL A 664 0.75 -10.18 -19.33
CA VAL A 664 1.42 -8.93 -18.94
C VAL A 664 0.41 -7.96 -18.33
N GLY A 665 -0.81 -7.89 -18.88
CA GLY A 665 -1.92 -7.10 -18.36
C GLY A 665 -2.32 -7.51 -16.95
N VAL A 666 -2.56 -8.81 -16.73
CA VAL A 666 -2.88 -9.38 -15.41
C VAL A 666 -1.77 -9.09 -14.40
N TRP A 667 -0.50 -9.30 -14.79
CA TRP A 667 0.62 -9.10 -13.88
C TRP A 667 0.90 -7.61 -13.59
N ARG A 668 0.74 -6.73 -14.59
CA ARG A 668 0.90 -5.28 -14.42
C ARG A 668 -0.13 -4.71 -13.44
N GLU A 669 -1.36 -5.24 -13.44
CA GLU A 669 -2.37 -4.81 -12.47
C GLU A 669 -2.04 -5.33 -11.06
N HIS A 670 -1.62 -6.59 -10.93
CA HIS A 670 -1.14 -7.13 -9.65
C HIS A 670 0.07 -6.36 -9.09
N LEU A 671 1.04 -5.98 -9.92
CA LEU A 671 2.17 -5.16 -9.49
C LEU A 671 1.73 -3.80 -8.95
N ARG A 672 0.80 -3.11 -9.62
CA ARG A 672 0.18 -1.87 -9.11
C ARG A 672 -0.54 -2.10 -7.78
N GLU A 673 -1.31 -3.18 -7.64
CA GLU A 673 -1.97 -3.49 -6.38
C GLU A 673 -0.99 -3.64 -5.22
N MET A 674 0.15 -4.30 -5.47
CA MET A 674 1.22 -4.50 -4.50
C MET A 674 2.00 -3.20 -4.21
N GLU A 675 2.23 -2.37 -5.23
CA GLU A 675 2.88 -1.05 -5.11
C GLU A 675 2.10 -0.13 -4.17
N PHE A 676 0.77 -0.11 -4.25
CA PHE A 676 -0.09 0.67 -3.34
C PHE A 676 -0.28 0.06 -1.94
N MET A 677 0.31 -1.10 -1.65
CA MET A 677 0.37 -1.70 -0.30
C MET A 677 1.74 -1.51 0.37
N LYS A 678 2.69 -0.90 -0.33
CA LYS A 678 3.90 -0.30 0.24
C LYS A 678 3.61 1.14 0.68
#